data_AF-A0A3D2WFW8-F1
#
_entry.id   AF-A0A3D2WFW8-F1
#
_cell.length_a   1.000
_cell.length_b   1.000
_cell.length_c   1.000
_cell.angle_alpha   90.00
_cell.angle_beta   90.00
_cell.angle_gamma   90.00
#
_symmetry.space_group_name_H-M   'P 1'
#
loop_
_entity.id
_entity.type
_entity.pdbx_description
1 polymer ?
#
loop_
_entity_poly.entity_id
_entity_poly.type
_entity_poly.pdbx_seq_one_letter_code
_entity_poly.pdbx_strand_id
1 'polypeptide(L)'
;SDVATTENLQPNVLFMVDDSGSVDWEVMTSGQWSTGSYVNGLARYKISGDGVYYAHLDTGTCSNLMSVTYAFGNSDNAYSIGCGYGVIFHVPEMITADWRIVSNDFNKVFYNPKITYQPWPAYPDADFTKVRSHPDPSQRGYNVTQNLDNAGFKFAVWHDTAGYRGPSPQPGQATQTPNNVVDLWDNYDLYSVSKGGILVQSNSFTPSSKTCYFADGLNPTAYNKCMNGQTKIVEWNAPFGRSIEEEKQNIANWYQYHRRRSFALRNIVAFLTEQFPSFKYGLDFTTNPQNKFLEVPKQGVNTYLHNAVLLSNLFTNPQAALGTPLATALDRAGQYFQGKLSGKASPIEQSCQANYTVMLTDGFWNDQSYYRGQARGDLDGDKASGPWGSTTLADIATYYYQRDLAPALKDNFSLNRTRCIATDIPSHQHMSTIGVTFGPFGNLKADAEGCWPEPALESNENWGNPLRSDTPENTLARIDDLWHAAYNSNGFFTSNANPDVLLEELSAIFTTISQLNIAGAKGTLSSSRLDKTNGIIISQYDIDSNVGVLERFITDEETGVLDDTPQWSTQKLKGSDRYADGAFHLFSYNPLAQQGLHLTEASVLSNAQRQALFPTLNRNDRLSATQSWLTRLEATDIGATVHSNPTYVGHPSRSKTYQQDEVKAGYAEFQASQAKNLNREMIYVGDNRGLLRGIDMATGKEVFSYLPDALMNRTIALENTAYTSRMDGQITAEDVFMPRKGEWRTVIVAGFRYGASGYVALDVTDPESFKSVNGKDNILWEYTNDGSLGQVNDDLGYSYSKAAIGRMANGDWVAAFGNGYNSKTGQSSIIILDIETGDVIAQLNTGKGPANDPLNLNRDNGMAEPILVDEDQDGIVDVIYAGDFYGNLYAFDVTSQRPSQWKTKFGTKTNAQPLYATGGAPITTRPAVMRNPDGNGLVVIIGTGQNVTDPVSNEPANQITGVYDRGAAIASASDLQELTLISTSAGWSVSALETTSDTEKQGWIIPLHDLAKEFKIVTQPVIELGELTVLATKTEKRDCGPGYSTSAIFKLNPVTGTSLNRKVFLDDELTPLDQDEDITDVLVVENTLLVDITLGGASDRNVVIGNTADGRVIELNTTQSPNDQGRQRFQRIYD
;
A
#
# COMPACT_ATOMS: atom_id res chain seq x y z
N SER A 1 17.98 27.20 -5.77
CA SER A 1 16.96 26.57 -4.92
C SER A 1 16.26 25.54 -5.76
N ASP A 2 15.91 24.41 -5.15
CA ASP A 2 14.99 23.38 -5.66
C ASP A 2 15.60 22.33 -6.61
N VAL A 3 16.06 21.21 -6.03
CA VAL A 3 16.34 19.94 -6.72
C VAL A 3 15.75 18.81 -5.88
N ALA A 4 14.56 18.35 -6.27
CA ALA A 4 13.81 17.29 -5.60
C ALA A 4 13.67 16.09 -6.54
N THR A 5 14.33 14.97 -6.21
CA THR A 5 14.06 13.65 -6.81
C THR A 5 12.75 13.12 -6.21
N THR A 6 11.69 13.06 -7.04
CA THR A 6 10.37 12.44 -6.77
C THR A 6 9.92 12.49 -5.30
N GLU A 7 9.55 13.69 -4.82
CA GLU A 7 8.59 13.79 -3.72
C GLU A 7 7.40 12.91 -4.08
N ASN A 8 7.13 11.88 -3.27
CA ASN A 8 5.81 11.28 -3.24
C ASN A 8 4.87 12.38 -2.76
N LEU A 9 4.29 13.12 -3.71
CA LEU A 9 3.33 14.19 -3.45
C LEU A 9 2.15 13.63 -2.66
N GLN A 10 2.21 13.77 -1.34
CA GLN A 10 1.18 13.25 -0.44
C GLN A 10 -0.09 14.08 -0.62
N PRO A 11 -1.21 13.46 -1.03
CA PRO A 11 -2.47 14.17 -1.16
C PRO A 11 -2.95 14.64 0.21
N ASN A 12 -3.48 15.86 0.24
CA ASN A 12 -4.20 16.38 1.38
C ASN A 12 -5.66 15.91 1.30
N VAL A 13 -6.16 15.30 2.36
CA VAL A 13 -7.56 14.88 2.48
C VAL A 13 -8.16 15.48 3.74
N LEU A 14 -9.17 16.32 3.59
CA LEU A 14 -9.97 16.83 4.70
C LEU A 14 -11.28 16.04 4.78
N PHE A 15 -11.43 15.22 5.83
CA PHE A 15 -12.71 14.58 6.11
C PHE A 15 -13.69 15.59 6.67
N MET A 16 -14.88 15.67 6.07
CA MET A 16 -16.00 16.45 6.53
C MET A 16 -17.12 15.49 6.91
N VAL A 17 -17.28 15.26 8.20
CA VAL A 17 -18.19 14.25 8.73
C VAL A 17 -19.48 14.92 9.20
N ASP A 18 -20.61 14.42 8.70
CA ASP A 18 -21.93 14.84 9.13
C ASP A 18 -22.18 14.47 10.60
N ASP A 19 -22.58 15.47 11.37
CA ASP A 19 -22.86 15.42 12.80
C ASP A 19 -24.29 15.84 13.14
N SER A 20 -25.14 15.94 12.11
CA SER A 20 -26.57 16.21 12.24
C SER A 20 -27.33 15.05 12.90
N GLY A 21 -28.58 15.31 13.25
CA GLY A 21 -29.41 14.32 13.93
C GLY A 21 -29.83 13.17 13.01
N SER A 22 -29.86 13.39 11.69
CA SER A 22 -30.35 12.38 10.73
C SER A 22 -29.35 11.25 10.51
N VAL A 23 -28.06 11.51 10.68
CA VAL A 23 -27.03 10.46 10.76
C VAL A 23 -26.95 9.79 12.14
N ASP A 24 -27.76 10.19 13.12
CA ASP A 24 -27.88 9.47 14.41
C ASP A 24 -28.89 8.30 14.34
N TRP A 25 -29.65 8.19 13.26
CA TRP A 25 -30.73 7.19 13.12
C TRP A 25 -30.21 5.75 13.11
N GLU A 26 -31.04 4.83 13.62
CA GLU A 26 -30.84 3.36 13.66
C GLU A 26 -31.70 2.65 12.60
N VAL A 27 -32.26 3.43 11.67
CA VAL A 27 -33.14 2.97 10.60
C VAL A 27 -32.67 3.54 9.28
N MET A 28 -32.63 2.68 8.26
CA MET A 28 -32.29 3.05 6.90
C MET A 28 -33.00 2.12 5.89
N THR A 29 -34.17 2.55 5.43
CA THR A 29 -35.03 1.81 4.49
C THR A 29 -35.02 2.46 3.11
N SER A 30 -35.21 1.71 2.00
CA SER A 30 -34.98 2.23 0.65
C SER A 30 -36.04 1.80 -0.37
N GLY A 31 -37.03 2.65 -0.64
CA GLY A 31 -37.90 2.49 -1.81
C GLY A 31 -38.83 1.26 -1.79
N GLN A 32 -38.91 0.50 -0.71
CA GLN A 32 -39.91 -0.57 -0.56
C GLN A 32 -41.28 -0.01 -0.15
N TRP A 33 -42.31 -0.85 -0.23
CA TRP A 33 -43.66 -0.45 0.16
C TRP A 33 -43.87 -0.55 1.68
N SER A 34 -44.55 0.46 2.23
CA SER A 34 -45.01 0.42 3.62
C SER A 34 -45.97 -0.74 3.84
N THR A 35 -46.06 -1.19 5.09
CA THR A 35 -46.95 -2.28 5.52
C THR A 35 -48.40 -2.07 5.07
N GLY A 36 -48.87 -0.81 5.08
CA GLY A 36 -50.20 -0.41 4.64
C GLY A 36 -50.53 -0.64 3.15
N SER A 37 -49.55 -0.97 2.33
CA SER A 37 -49.79 -1.33 0.92
C SER A 37 -50.21 -2.80 0.77
N TYR A 38 -49.69 -3.66 1.64
CA TYR A 38 -49.97 -5.09 1.68
C TYR A 38 -51.30 -5.42 2.39
N VAL A 39 -51.78 -4.51 3.26
CA VAL A 39 -53.05 -4.65 4.00
C VAL A 39 -54.07 -3.58 3.57
N ASN A 40 -55.34 -3.91 3.57
CA ASN A 40 -56.43 -3.03 3.18
C ASN A 40 -56.93 -2.16 4.35
N GLY A 41 -57.47 -0.97 4.02
CA GLY A 41 -57.96 -0.01 5.03
C GLY A 41 -56.92 1.01 5.52
N LEU A 42 -55.71 1.00 4.95
CA LEU A 42 -54.69 2.03 5.13
C LEU A 42 -54.37 2.72 3.81
N ALA A 43 -53.71 3.87 3.91
CA ALA A 43 -53.23 4.58 2.75
C ALA A 43 -51.93 3.94 2.21
N ARG A 44 -51.85 3.86 0.88
CA ARG A 44 -50.79 3.14 0.14
C ARG A 44 -49.65 4.09 -0.15
N TYR A 45 -48.51 3.86 0.48
CA TYR A 45 -47.33 4.68 0.28
C TYR A 45 -46.10 3.80 0.07
N LYS A 46 -45.31 4.17 -0.94
CA LYS A 46 -43.95 3.71 -1.10
C LYS A 46 -43.09 4.52 -0.14
N ILE A 47 -42.24 3.84 0.63
CA ILE A 47 -41.31 4.51 1.54
C ILE A 47 -40.38 5.36 0.68
N SER A 48 -40.27 6.64 1.02
CA SER A 48 -39.37 7.57 0.34
C SER A 48 -37.94 7.08 0.43
N GLY A 49 -37.13 7.44 -0.56
CA GLY A 49 -35.70 7.12 -0.57
C GLY A 49 -34.90 7.82 0.52
N ASP A 50 -35.53 8.63 1.39
CA ASP A 50 -34.90 9.45 2.45
C ASP A 50 -34.37 8.61 3.65
N GLY A 51 -34.50 7.29 3.60
CA GLY A 51 -33.99 6.40 4.63
C GLY A 51 -34.86 6.31 5.88
N VAL A 52 -36.03 6.95 5.91
CA VAL A 52 -36.96 6.96 7.05
C VAL A 52 -37.97 5.83 6.91
N TYR A 53 -38.19 5.07 7.98
CA TYR A 53 -39.27 4.08 8.00
C TYR A 53 -40.58 4.76 8.42
N TYR A 54 -41.63 4.60 7.61
CA TYR A 54 -42.98 5.08 7.94
C TYR A 54 -43.91 3.91 8.25
N ALA A 55 -44.55 3.96 9.42
CA ALA A 55 -45.47 2.92 9.88
C ALA A 55 -46.78 3.50 10.41
N HIS A 56 -47.88 2.80 10.16
CA HIS A 56 -49.19 3.09 10.72
C HIS A 56 -49.38 2.27 12.00
N LEU A 57 -49.47 2.94 13.14
CA LEU A 57 -49.40 2.29 14.46
C LEU A 57 -50.48 2.88 15.37
N ASP A 58 -51.09 2.02 16.19
CA ASP A 58 -52.01 2.43 17.26
C ASP A 58 -51.43 1.99 18.60
N THR A 59 -50.64 2.88 19.21
CA THR A 59 -49.96 2.64 20.49
C THR A 59 -50.71 3.24 21.69
N GLY A 60 -51.95 3.72 21.49
CA GLY A 60 -52.74 4.41 22.50
C GLY A 60 -52.27 5.83 22.88
N THR A 61 -51.06 6.25 22.50
CA THR A 61 -50.53 7.62 22.67
C THR A 61 -50.47 8.41 21.37
N CYS A 62 -50.32 7.72 20.24
CA CYS A 62 -50.34 8.28 18.90
C CYS A 62 -51.23 7.40 18.00
N SER A 63 -52.07 8.00 17.15
CA SER A 63 -52.98 7.27 16.27
C SER A 63 -52.95 7.86 14.85
N ASN A 64 -51.94 7.52 14.03
CA ASN A 64 -51.80 7.89 12.59
C ASN A 64 -50.48 7.31 11.97
N LEU A 65 -50.14 7.70 10.74
CA LEU A 65 -48.82 7.43 10.11
C LEU A 65 -47.69 8.12 10.89
N MET A 66 -46.60 7.41 11.17
CA MET A 66 -45.50 7.87 12.01
C MET A 66 -44.14 7.56 11.38
N SER A 67 -43.16 8.47 11.53
CA SER A 67 -41.76 8.24 11.17
C SER A 67 -40.98 7.60 12.32
N VAL A 68 -40.36 6.46 12.06
CA VAL A 68 -39.55 5.69 13.02
C VAL A 68 -38.07 5.82 12.64
N THR A 69 -37.27 6.33 13.57
CA THR A 69 -35.84 6.60 13.37
C THR A 69 -34.93 5.83 14.32
N TYR A 70 -35.47 5.33 15.43
CA TYR A 70 -34.74 4.59 16.46
C TYR A 70 -35.43 3.26 16.76
N ALA A 71 -34.65 2.18 16.79
CA ALA A 71 -35.09 0.85 17.23
C ALA A 71 -34.91 0.69 18.75
N PHE A 72 -33.97 1.44 19.34
CA PHE A 72 -33.66 1.41 20.76
C PHE A 72 -33.90 2.78 21.39
N GLY A 73 -34.69 2.79 22.47
CA GLY A 73 -35.01 4.00 23.20
C GLY A 73 -33.93 4.38 24.20
N ASN A 74 -33.08 5.34 23.84
CA ASN A 74 -31.99 5.81 24.68
C ASN A 74 -32.07 7.31 24.93
N SER A 75 -31.60 7.74 26.11
CA SER A 75 -31.64 9.16 26.52
C SER A 75 -30.62 10.05 25.80
N ASP A 76 -29.76 9.45 24.97
CA ASP A 76 -28.71 10.07 24.15
C ASP A 76 -29.08 10.15 22.66
N ASN A 77 -30.31 9.78 22.27
CA ASN A 77 -30.81 9.98 20.92
C ASN A 77 -30.87 11.47 20.59
N ALA A 78 -30.42 11.86 19.39
CA ALA A 78 -30.36 13.26 18.96
C ALA A 78 -31.74 13.93 18.90
N TYR A 79 -32.78 13.22 18.46
CA TYR A 79 -34.16 13.73 18.39
C TYR A 79 -35.01 13.31 19.59
N SER A 80 -35.84 14.23 20.08
CA SER A 80 -36.86 13.96 21.10
C SER A 80 -38.01 13.13 20.54
N ILE A 81 -38.52 12.21 21.36
CA ILE A 81 -39.55 11.24 20.96
C ILE A 81 -40.95 11.84 21.08
N GLY A 82 -41.74 11.86 19.99
CA GLY A 82 -43.13 12.35 20.01
C GLY A 82 -43.98 11.93 18.79
N CYS A 83 -45.31 12.15 18.85
CA CYS A 83 -46.31 11.67 17.87
C CYS A 83 -46.31 12.33 16.47
N GLY A 84 -45.17 12.81 15.97
CA GLY A 84 -45.08 13.45 14.65
C GLY A 84 -43.71 13.36 13.98
N TYR A 85 -42.64 13.19 14.78
CA TYR A 85 -41.28 12.96 14.29
C TYR A 85 -40.46 12.27 15.41
N GLY A 86 -39.55 11.35 15.06
CA GLY A 86 -38.60 10.75 16.01
C GLY A 86 -39.17 9.68 16.97
N VAL A 87 -40.16 8.90 16.56
CA VAL A 87 -40.81 7.93 17.45
C VAL A 87 -39.86 6.75 17.74
N ILE A 88 -39.66 6.40 19.02
CA ILE A 88 -39.12 5.09 19.40
C ILE A 88 -40.25 4.09 19.22
N PHE A 89 -40.00 3.11 18.37
CA PHE A 89 -40.82 1.93 18.33
C PHE A 89 -40.04 0.79 19.01
N HIS A 90 -40.59 0.24 20.09
CA HIS A 90 -39.94 -0.86 20.79
C HIS A 90 -39.88 -2.10 19.88
N VAL A 91 -38.77 -2.85 19.90
CA VAL A 91 -38.51 -4.01 19.03
C VAL A 91 -39.67 -5.03 18.97
N PRO A 92 -40.34 -5.41 20.08
CA PRO A 92 -41.50 -6.32 20.02
C PRO A 92 -42.68 -5.76 19.21
N GLU A 93 -42.95 -4.47 19.35
CA GLU A 93 -43.99 -3.74 18.63
C GLU A 93 -43.59 -3.54 17.16
N MET A 94 -42.31 -3.33 16.87
CA MET A 94 -41.77 -3.24 15.51
C MET A 94 -42.01 -4.53 14.72
N ILE A 95 -41.67 -5.68 15.30
CA ILE A 95 -41.88 -6.99 14.65
C ILE A 95 -43.36 -7.30 14.51
N THR A 96 -44.18 -6.81 15.44
CA THR A 96 -45.64 -6.96 15.38
C THR A 96 -46.24 -6.18 14.22
N ALA A 97 -45.71 -4.98 13.94
CA ALA A 97 -46.18 -4.13 12.85
C ALA A 97 -45.57 -4.53 11.49
N ASP A 98 -44.28 -4.86 11.43
CA ASP A 98 -43.55 -5.20 10.21
C ASP A 98 -42.23 -5.92 10.53
N TRP A 99 -42.15 -7.22 10.25
CA TRP A 99 -40.96 -8.01 10.57
C TRP A 99 -39.72 -7.57 9.78
N ARG A 100 -39.88 -6.92 8.63
CA ARG A 100 -38.78 -6.57 7.72
C ARG A 100 -37.81 -5.59 8.36
N ILE A 101 -38.27 -4.75 9.28
CA ILE A 101 -37.45 -3.70 9.90
C ILE A 101 -36.27 -4.23 10.75
N VAL A 102 -36.34 -5.49 11.21
CA VAL A 102 -35.24 -6.19 11.90
C VAL A 102 -34.43 -7.09 10.96
N SER A 103 -34.62 -6.95 9.65
CA SER A 103 -33.80 -7.58 8.62
C SER A 103 -32.86 -6.54 8.02
N ASN A 104 -31.56 -6.87 7.92
CA ASN A 104 -30.58 -6.01 7.26
C ASN A 104 -30.95 -5.74 5.78
N ASP A 105 -31.64 -6.68 5.13
CA ASP A 105 -32.02 -6.52 3.72
C ASP A 105 -33.02 -5.39 3.48
N PHE A 106 -33.82 -5.04 4.50
CA PHE A 106 -34.77 -3.91 4.46
C PHE A 106 -34.28 -2.70 5.25
N ASN A 107 -33.74 -2.90 6.47
CA ASN A 107 -33.09 -1.86 7.27
C ASN A 107 -31.57 -2.04 7.22
N LYS A 108 -30.89 -1.30 6.33
CA LYS A 108 -29.48 -1.57 5.98
C LYS A 108 -28.46 -1.29 7.08
N VAL A 109 -28.82 -0.53 8.12
CA VAL A 109 -27.99 -0.34 9.33
C VAL A 109 -28.30 -1.35 10.43
N PHE A 110 -29.36 -2.15 10.29
CA PHE A 110 -29.68 -3.20 11.26
C PHE A 110 -28.68 -4.35 11.16
N TYR A 111 -28.62 -5.16 12.21
CA TYR A 111 -27.69 -6.27 12.32
C TYR A 111 -27.75 -7.22 11.12
N ASN A 112 -26.65 -7.28 10.37
CA ASN A 112 -26.42 -8.29 9.35
C ASN A 112 -25.63 -9.48 9.95
N PRO A 113 -26.23 -10.67 10.05
CA PRO A 113 -25.53 -11.83 10.59
C PRO A 113 -24.46 -12.39 9.64
N LYS A 114 -24.33 -11.89 8.41
CA LYS A 114 -23.24 -12.27 7.50
C LYS A 114 -21.94 -11.49 7.76
N ILE A 115 -21.99 -10.43 8.56
CA ILE A 115 -20.85 -9.55 8.88
C ILE A 115 -20.34 -9.87 10.28
N THR A 116 -19.02 -9.95 10.47
CA THR A 116 -18.41 -9.88 11.80
C THR A 116 -17.99 -8.45 12.11
N TYR A 117 -18.62 -7.87 13.13
CA TYR A 117 -18.42 -6.49 13.59
C TYR A 117 -17.27 -6.43 14.60
N GLN A 118 -16.33 -5.53 14.33
CA GLN A 118 -15.20 -5.24 15.20
C GLN A 118 -15.48 -3.99 16.05
N PRO A 119 -14.88 -3.86 17.24
CA PRO A 119 -14.84 -2.60 17.95
C PRO A 119 -14.17 -1.49 17.13
N TRP A 120 -14.46 -0.22 17.44
CA TRP A 120 -13.65 0.89 16.91
C TRP A 120 -12.19 0.75 17.35
N PRO A 121 -11.21 1.24 16.55
CA PRO A 121 -9.80 1.18 16.92
C PRO A 121 -9.53 1.71 18.33
N ALA A 122 -8.74 0.96 19.10
CA ALA A 122 -8.43 1.19 20.52
C ALA A 122 -9.59 1.01 21.53
N TYR A 123 -10.76 0.51 21.11
CA TYR A 123 -11.85 0.12 22.03
C TYR A 123 -11.94 -1.40 22.22
N PRO A 124 -12.35 -1.88 23.41
CA PRO A 124 -12.49 -3.31 23.68
C PRO A 124 -13.80 -3.87 23.11
N ASP A 125 -13.91 -5.20 23.06
CA ASP A 125 -15.16 -5.90 22.78
C ASP A 125 -16.31 -5.45 23.71
N ALA A 126 -17.52 -5.37 23.16
CA ALA A 126 -18.72 -5.00 23.92
C ALA A 126 -19.27 -6.19 24.73
N ASP A 127 -19.85 -5.92 25.91
CA ASP A 127 -20.50 -6.95 26.75
C ASP A 127 -21.97 -7.09 26.37
N PHE A 128 -22.39 -8.27 25.88
CA PHE A 128 -23.77 -8.54 25.46
C PHE A 128 -24.84 -8.25 26.53
N THR A 129 -24.48 -8.38 27.81
CA THR A 129 -25.38 -8.13 28.94
C THR A 129 -25.37 -6.67 29.41
N LYS A 130 -24.44 -5.86 28.90
CA LYS A 130 -24.20 -4.46 29.28
C LYS A 130 -23.77 -3.63 28.08
N VAL A 131 -24.37 -3.85 26.91
CA VAL A 131 -24.03 -3.10 25.69
C VAL A 131 -24.34 -1.63 25.95
N ARG A 132 -23.42 -0.75 25.58
CA ARG A 132 -23.56 0.68 25.83
C ARG A 132 -24.25 1.36 24.67
N SER A 133 -25.05 2.38 24.97
CA SER A 133 -25.64 3.23 23.93
C SER A 133 -24.58 4.01 23.17
N HIS A 134 -23.51 4.46 23.85
CA HIS A 134 -22.33 5.04 23.18
C HIS A 134 -21.06 4.35 23.70
N PRO A 135 -20.09 4.02 22.82
CA PRO A 135 -18.86 3.32 23.22
C PRO A 135 -17.90 4.18 24.05
N ASP A 136 -17.82 5.47 23.74
CA ASP A 136 -16.86 6.38 24.36
C ASP A 136 -17.27 6.91 25.76
N PRO A 137 -16.41 6.80 26.80
CA PRO A 137 -16.68 7.26 28.17
C PRO A 137 -17.02 8.73 28.35
N SER A 138 -16.60 9.61 27.43
CA SER A 138 -16.90 11.05 27.50
C SER A 138 -18.33 11.39 27.10
N GLN A 139 -19.05 10.46 26.46
CA GLN A 139 -20.35 10.71 25.85
C GLN A 139 -21.52 10.33 26.78
N ARG A 140 -22.62 11.07 26.66
CA ARG A 140 -23.85 10.89 27.48
C ARG A 140 -24.38 9.45 27.46
N GLY A 141 -24.25 8.76 26.32
CA GLY A 141 -24.71 7.38 26.13
C GLY A 141 -23.88 6.30 26.81
N TYR A 142 -22.69 6.62 27.32
CA TYR A 142 -21.78 5.60 27.85
C TYR A 142 -22.34 4.86 29.06
N ASN A 143 -22.97 5.59 29.99
CA ASN A 143 -23.54 5.02 31.20
C ASN A 143 -24.93 4.41 30.99
N VAL A 144 -25.49 4.52 29.77
CA VAL A 144 -26.74 3.86 29.38
C VAL A 144 -26.38 2.49 28.85
N THR A 145 -26.65 1.45 29.65
CA THR A 145 -26.43 0.05 29.25
C THR A 145 -27.75 -0.65 29.01
N GLN A 146 -27.76 -1.56 28.03
CA GLN A 146 -28.86 -2.46 27.77
C GLN A 146 -28.41 -3.91 27.99
N ASN A 147 -29.28 -4.70 28.61
CA ASN A 147 -29.09 -6.13 28.72
C ASN A 147 -29.88 -6.84 27.62
N LEU A 148 -29.18 -7.32 26.59
CA LEU A 148 -29.81 -8.00 25.45
C LEU A 148 -30.31 -9.42 25.80
N ASP A 149 -29.91 -10.01 26.94
CA ASP A 149 -30.41 -11.32 27.40
C ASP A 149 -31.88 -11.26 27.86
N ASN A 150 -32.28 -10.18 28.55
CA ASN A 150 -33.57 -10.10 29.24
C ASN A 150 -34.74 -9.78 28.29
N ALA A 151 -34.48 -9.03 27.22
CA ALA A 151 -35.48 -8.61 26.24
C ALA A 151 -35.57 -9.56 25.02
N GLY A 152 -34.52 -10.35 24.78
CA GLY A 152 -34.36 -11.18 23.59
C GLY A 152 -34.10 -10.34 22.34
N PHE A 153 -32.84 -10.16 21.96
CA PHE A 153 -32.50 -9.49 20.69
C PHE A 153 -33.06 -10.28 19.50
N LYS A 154 -33.67 -9.60 18.53
CA LYS A 154 -34.30 -10.25 17.39
C LYS A 154 -33.79 -9.69 16.07
N PHE A 155 -33.50 -10.58 15.14
CA PHE A 155 -33.19 -10.24 13.76
C PHE A 155 -33.85 -11.24 12.80
N ALA A 156 -34.14 -10.81 11.58
CA ALA A 156 -34.81 -11.62 10.57
C ALA A 156 -33.93 -11.82 9.33
N VAL A 157 -33.92 -13.05 8.80
CA VAL A 157 -33.36 -13.38 7.50
C VAL A 157 -34.49 -13.82 6.59
N TRP A 158 -34.71 -13.08 5.51
CA TRP A 158 -35.77 -13.35 4.55
C TRP A 158 -35.32 -14.35 3.48
N HIS A 159 -36.30 -14.96 2.82
CA HIS A 159 -36.13 -15.87 1.70
C HIS A 159 -37.09 -15.43 0.58
N ASP A 160 -36.54 -15.02 -0.57
CA ASP A 160 -37.32 -14.61 -1.74
C ASP A 160 -38.16 -15.78 -2.26
N THR A 161 -39.44 -15.79 -1.88
CA THR A 161 -40.32 -16.95 -2.05
C THR A 161 -41.68 -16.55 -2.59
N ALA A 162 -42.02 -15.26 -2.52
CA ALA A 162 -43.25 -14.71 -3.02
C ALA A 162 -43.01 -13.37 -3.70
N GLY A 163 -44.09 -12.77 -4.17
CA GLY A 163 -44.03 -11.49 -4.86
C GLY A 163 -45.41 -10.93 -5.15
N TYR A 164 -45.49 -9.99 -6.08
CA TYR A 164 -46.74 -9.41 -6.54
C TYR A 164 -46.68 -8.98 -8.01
N ARG A 165 -47.84 -8.91 -8.66
CA ARG A 165 -48.01 -8.41 -10.03
C ARG A 165 -48.39 -6.93 -10.04
N GLY A 166 -47.90 -6.19 -11.03
CA GLY A 166 -48.22 -4.78 -11.22
C GLY A 166 -47.39 -3.80 -10.37
N PRO A 167 -47.74 -2.51 -10.36
CA PRO A 167 -46.86 -1.45 -9.87
C PRO A 167 -46.80 -1.32 -8.34
N SER A 168 -47.67 -2.00 -7.59
CA SER A 168 -47.75 -1.92 -6.13
C SER A 168 -48.25 -3.24 -5.52
N PRO A 169 -47.74 -3.67 -4.35
CA PRO A 169 -48.24 -4.84 -3.64
C PRO A 169 -49.64 -4.56 -3.14
N GLN A 170 -50.57 -5.48 -3.42
CA GLN A 170 -51.93 -5.47 -2.89
C GLN A 170 -52.37 -6.93 -2.73
N PRO A 171 -53.28 -7.26 -1.80
CA PRO A 171 -53.72 -8.65 -1.59
C PRO A 171 -54.15 -9.36 -2.87
N GLY A 172 -54.93 -8.69 -3.74
CA GLY A 172 -55.38 -9.26 -5.02
C GLY A 172 -54.30 -9.41 -6.10
N GLN A 173 -53.09 -8.92 -5.85
CA GLN A 173 -51.94 -8.98 -6.76
C GLN A 173 -50.83 -9.91 -6.27
N ALA A 174 -50.95 -10.49 -5.07
CA ALA A 174 -49.94 -11.35 -4.48
C ALA A 174 -49.72 -12.64 -5.31
N THR A 175 -48.47 -13.09 -5.41
CA THR A 175 -48.07 -14.26 -6.19
C THR A 175 -47.05 -15.11 -5.46
N GLN A 176 -47.03 -16.41 -5.74
CA GLN A 176 -45.99 -17.35 -5.26
C GLN A 176 -44.72 -17.33 -6.14
N THR A 177 -44.45 -16.21 -6.82
CA THR A 177 -43.29 -16.09 -7.70
C THR A 177 -42.32 -15.09 -7.07
N PRO A 178 -41.08 -15.51 -6.78
CA PRO A 178 -40.01 -14.63 -6.31
C PRO A 178 -39.83 -13.39 -7.19
N ASN A 179 -39.52 -12.24 -6.61
CA ASN A 179 -39.41 -10.96 -7.32
C ASN A 179 -38.16 -10.15 -6.98
N ASN A 180 -37.22 -10.71 -6.20
CA ASN A 180 -36.02 -10.05 -5.69
C ASN A 180 -36.30 -8.77 -4.86
N VAL A 181 -37.48 -8.67 -4.22
CA VAL A 181 -37.83 -7.53 -3.37
C VAL A 181 -38.27 -8.04 -2.01
N VAL A 182 -37.63 -7.56 -0.93
CA VAL A 182 -38.05 -7.90 0.44
C VAL A 182 -39.48 -7.43 0.68
N ASP A 183 -40.42 -8.36 0.70
CA ASP A 183 -41.83 -8.08 0.81
C ASP A 183 -42.52 -8.89 1.92
N LEU A 184 -43.73 -8.50 2.30
CA LEU A 184 -44.39 -9.08 3.47
C LEU A 184 -44.89 -10.51 3.25
N TRP A 185 -44.93 -10.99 2.01
CA TRP A 185 -45.31 -12.36 1.69
C TRP A 185 -44.12 -13.31 1.64
N ASP A 186 -42.90 -12.80 1.72
CA ASP A 186 -41.72 -13.64 1.77
C ASP A 186 -41.64 -14.43 3.07
N ASN A 187 -41.21 -15.67 2.93
CA ASN A 187 -40.82 -16.51 4.05
C ASN A 187 -39.61 -15.87 4.75
N TYR A 188 -39.52 -16.02 6.07
CA TYR A 188 -38.37 -15.52 6.82
C TYR A 188 -38.13 -16.35 8.08
N ASP A 189 -36.86 -16.43 8.46
CA ASP A 189 -36.44 -16.97 9.74
C ASP A 189 -36.22 -15.82 10.73
N LEU A 190 -36.96 -15.86 11.83
CA LEU A 190 -36.80 -14.94 12.95
C LEU A 190 -35.94 -15.58 14.04
N TYR A 191 -34.79 -14.97 14.29
CA TYR A 191 -33.85 -15.38 15.32
C TYR A 191 -34.11 -14.58 16.59
N SER A 192 -34.35 -15.26 17.71
CA SER A 192 -34.47 -14.65 19.03
C SER A 192 -33.31 -15.09 19.91
N VAL A 193 -32.41 -14.16 20.20
CA VAL A 193 -31.15 -14.39 20.94
C VAL A 193 -31.35 -13.99 22.39
N SER A 194 -31.11 -14.92 23.31
CA SER A 194 -31.30 -14.70 24.76
C SER A 194 -30.28 -15.48 25.59
N LYS A 195 -30.38 -15.37 26.92
CA LYS A 195 -29.62 -16.20 27.86
C LYS A 195 -29.77 -17.70 27.60
N GLY A 196 -30.95 -18.13 27.17
CA GLY A 196 -31.27 -19.55 26.92
C GLY A 196 -30.74 -20.10 25.60
N GLY A 197 -30.07 -19.29 24.78
CA GLY A 197 -29.62 -19.62 23.43
C GLY A 197 -30.39 -18.88 22.35
N ILE A 198 -30.35 -19.41 21.12
CA ILE A 198 -31.02 -18.82 19.95
C ILE A 198 -32.22 -19.68 19.57
N LEU A 199 -33.40 -19.10 19.64
CA LEU A 199 -34.64 -19.70 19.13
C LEU A 199 -34.86 -19.23 17.69
N VAL A 200 -35.03 -20.16 16.76
CA VAL A 200 -35.31 -19.85 15.35
C VAL A 200 -36.77 -20.18 15.03
N GLN A 201 -37.51 -19.17 14.59
CA GLN A 201 -38.88 -19.32 14.12
C GLN A 201 -38.90 -19.15 12.60
N SER A 202 -39.09 -20.25 11.87
CA SER A 202 -39.26 -20.23 10.42
C SER A 202 -40.72 -19.96 10.09
N ASN A 203 -40.97 -18.82 9.44
CA ASN A 203 -42.30 -18.37 9.06
C ASN A 203 -42.44 -18.52 7.55
N SER A 204 -43.46 -19.25 7.12
CA SER A 204 -43.79 -19.40 5.71
C SER A 204 -45.17 -18.86 5.40
N PHE A 205 -45.33 -18.18 4.27
CA PHE A 205 -46.59 -17.59 3.86
C PHE A 205 -47.06 -18.17 2.54
N THR A 206 -48.38 -18.18 2.35
CA THR A 206 -48.99 -18.56 1.08
C THR A 206 -49.82 -17.39 0.56
N PRO A 207 -49.27 -16.61 -0.41
CA PRO A 207 -49.98 -15.52 -1.07
C PRO A 207 -51.42 -15.90 -1.44
N SER A 208 -52.37 -15.05 -1.07
CA SER A 208 -53.78 -15.24 -1.43
C SER A 208 -54.44 -13.90 -1.71
N SER A 209 -55.49 -13.90 -2.54
CA SER A 209 -56.29 -12.71 -2.83
C SER A 209 -57.13 -12.21 -1.64
N LYS A 210 -57.03 -12.87 -0.48
CA LYS A 210 -57.79 -12.55 0.72
C LYS A 210 -57.34 -11.20 1.28
N THR A 211 -58.30 -10.34 1.56
CA THR A 211 -58.06 -9.01 2.12
C THR A 211 -57.68 -9.11 3.60
N CYS A 212 -56.52 -8.57 3.98
CA CYS A 212 -56.14 -8.32 5.37
C CYS A 212 -56.54 -6.92 5.78
N TYR A 213 -57.22 -6.74 6.91
CA TYR A 213 -57.55 -5.41 7.41
C TYR A 213 -56.46 -4.89 8.33
N PHE A 214 -56.34 -3.58 8.48
CA PHE A 214 -55.35 -2.94 9.37
C PHE A 214 -55.32 -3.53 10.78
N ALA A 215 -56.49 -3.80 11.39
CA ALA A 215 -56.59 -4.39 12.71
C ALA A 215 -55.97 -5.80 12.80
N ASP A 216 -55.94 -6.55 11.68
CA ASP A 216 -55.28 -7.85 11.61
C ASP A 216 -53.76 -7.70 11.51
N GLY A 217 -53.26 -6.61 10.91
CA GLY A 217 -51.84 -6.33 10.73
C GLY A 217 -51.11 -5.83 11.98
N LEU A 218 -51.84 -5.39 13.02
CA LEU A 218 -51.27 -4.95 14.29
C LEU A 218 -51.15 -6.07 15.34
N ASN A 219 -51.52 -7.30 15.00
CA ASN A 219 -51.44 -8.45 15.91
C ASN A 219 -50.73 -9.60 15.21
N PRO A 220 -49.63 -10.17 15.75
CA PRO A 220 -48.84 -11.18 15.04
C PRO A 220 -49.64 -12.45 14.71
N THR A 221 -50.57 -12.82 15.60
CA THR A 221 -51.43 -14.00 15.40
C THR A 221 -52.47 -13.75 14.31
N ALA A 222 -53.07 -12.56 14.27
CA ALA A 222 -54.04 -12.19 13.25
C ALA A 222 -53.36 -11.98 11.89
N TYR A 223 -52.18 -11.35 11.88
CA TYR A 223 -51.32 -11.15 10.71
C TYR A 223 -50.93 -12.48 10.08
N ASN A 224 -50.34 -13.40 10.86
CA ASN A 224 -50.01 -14.74 10.38
C ASN A 224 -51.24 -15.46 9.83
N LYS A 225 -52.38 -15.40 10.54
CA LYS A 225 -53.61 -16.05 10.07
C LYS A 225 -54.17 -15.40 8.79
N CYS A 226 -53.93 -14.11 8.59
CA CYS A 226 -54.39 -13.38 7.43
C CYS A 226 -53.52 -13.65 6.18
N MET A 227 -52.20 -13.65 6.36
CA MET A 227 -51.22 -13.92 5.30
C MET A 227 -51.09 -15.43 4.98
N ASN A 228 -51.97 -16.28 5.53
CA ASN A 228 -51.88 -17.75 5.51
C ASN A 228 -50.51 -18.27 5.97
N GLY A 229 -49.96 -17.61 6.97
CA GLY A 229 -48.68 -17.92 7.60
C GLY A 229 -48.72 -19.21 8.41
N GLN A 230 -47.65 -19.98 8.31
CA GLN A 230 -47.32 -21.09 9.20
C GLN A 230 -45.99 -20.79 9.89
N THR A 231 -45.91 -21.08 11.19
CA THR A 231 -44.68 -20.91 11.98
C THR A 231 -44.20 -22.28 12.44
N LYS A 232 -42.91 -22.56 12.21
CA LYS A 232 -42.23 -23.75 12.69
C LYS A 232 -41.02 -23.34 13.54
N ILE A 233 -40.83 -23.98 14.69
CA ILE A 233 -39.60 -23.86 15.45
C ILE A 233 -38.55 -24.78 14.85
N VAL A 234 -37.36 -24.23 14.58
CA VAL A 234 -36.20 -24.99 14.10
C VAL A 234 -35.02 -24.77 15.04
N GLU A 235 -34.12 -25.75 15.10
CA GLU A 235 -32.92 -25.67 15.95
C GLU A 235 -31.89 -24.72 15.33
N TRP A 236 -31.17 -23.98 16.19
CA TRP A 236 -30.01 -23.21 15.76
C TRP A 236 -28.88 -24.16 15.35
N ASN A 237 -28.46 -24.09 14.08
CA ASN A 237 -27.40 -24.91 13.51
C ASN A 237 -26.18 -24.08 13.08
N ALA A 238 -25.96 -22.92 13.70
CA ALA A 238 -24.91 -21.96 13.32
C ALA A 238 -24.92 -21.61 11.81
N PRO A 239 -26.05 -21.12 11.27
CA PRO A 239 -26.20 -20.85 9.84
C PRO A 239 -25.22 -19.78 9.31
N PHE A 240 -24.65 -18.96 10.19
CA PHE A 240 -23.63 -17.95 9.87
C PHE A 240 -22.26 -18.31 10.43
N GLY A 241 -22.01 -19.61 10.67
CA GLY A 241 -20.75 -20.20 11.10
C GLY A 241 -20.18 -19.69 12.43
N ARG A 242 -21.00 -19.00 13.24
CA ARG A 242 -20.67 -18.53 14.59
C ARG A 242 -21.42 -19.37 15.62
N SER A 243 -20.72 -19.76 16.69
CA SER A 243 -21.34 -20.34 17.88
C SER A 243 -22.32 -19.35 18.52
N ILE A 244 -23.18 -19.82 19.42
CA ILE A 244 -24.14 -18.93 20.12
C ILE A 244 -23.41 -17.78 20.83
N GLU A 245 -22.26 -18.04 21.45
CA GLU A 245 -21.51 -17.01 22.17
C GLU A 245 -20.79 -16.04 21.23
N GLU A 246 -20.23 -16.52 20.11
CA GLU A 246 -19.68 -15.65 19.07
C GLU A 246 -20.78 -14.81 18.39
N GLU A 247 -21.98 -15.36 18.23
CA GLU A 247 -23.13 -14.62 17.70
C GLU A 247 -23.54 -13.49 18.64
N LYS A 248 -23.62 -13.78 19.95
CA LYS A 248 -23.87 -12.76 20.99
C LYS A 248 -22.78 -11.69 20.99
N GLN A 249 -21.50 -12.06 20.94
CA GLN A 249 -20.40 -11.10 20.91
C GLN A 249 -20.50 -10.18 19.68
N ASN A 250 -20.82 -10.76 18.52
CA ASN A 250 -20.98 -9.97 17.30
C ASN A 250 -22.16 -9.01 17.36
N ILE A 251 -23.29 -9.43 17.91
CA ILE A 251 -24.45 -8.56 18.15
C ILE A 251 -24.08 -7.44 19.13
N ALA A 252 -23.31 -7.76 20.16
CA ALA A 252 -22.83 -6.76 21.13
C ALA A 252 -21.96 -5.70 20.44
N ASN A 253 -21.02 -6.14 19.60
CA ASN A 253 -20.13 -5.24 18.86
C ASN A 253 -20.91 -4.40 17.83
N TRP A 254 -21.83 -5.01 17.07
CA TRP A 254 -22.71 -4.26 16.17
C TRP A 254 -23.51 -3.20 16.93
N TYR A 255 -24.14 -3.58 18.05
CA TYR A 255 -24.95 -2.67 18.84
C TYR A 255 -24.11 -1.47 19.28
N GLN A 256 -22.96 -1.72 19.90
CA GLN A 256 -22.18 -0.66 20.52
C GLN A 256 -21.42 0.21 19.50
N TYR A 257 -21.01 -0.34 18.35
CA TYR A 257 -20.08 0.31 17.43
C TYR A 257 -20.59 0.56 16.01
N HIS A 258 -21.76 0.03 15.60
CA HIS A 258 -22.21 0.05 14.20
C HIS A 258 -23.70 0.34 13.99
N ARG A 259 -24.54 0.24 15.03
CA ARG A 259 -26.01 0.31 14.88
C ARG A 259 -26.57 1.65 14.39
N ARG A 260 -25.79 2.73 14.46
CA ARG A 260 -26.17 4.09 14.03
C ARG A 260 -25.44 4.44 12.75
N ARG A 261 -26.05 5.24 11.88
CA ARG A 261 -25.40 5.69 10.64
C ARG A 261 -24.06 6.40 10.90
N SER A 262 -24.01 7.27 11.89
CA SER A 262 -22.80 7.99 12.31
C SER A 262 -21.72 7.04 12.81
N PHE A 263 -22.09 5.93 13.45
CA PHE A 263 -21.12 4.95 13.93
C PHE A 263 -20.46 4.21 12.76
N ALA A 264 -21.24 3.86 11.73
CA ALA A 264 -20.71 3.30 10.49
C ALA A 264 -19.75 4.29 9.79
N LEU A 265 -20.15 5.56 9.63
CA LEU A 265 -19.30 6.59 9.01
C LEU A 265 -17.98 6.81 9.78
N ARG A 266 -18.02 6.80 11.11
CA ARG A 266 -16.80 6.91 11.95
C ARG A 266 -15.87 5.73 11.73
N ASN A 267 -16.42 4.52 11.64
CA ASN A 267 -15.64 3.32 11.36
C ASN A 267 -14.99 3.36 9.97
N ILE A 268 -15.69 3.88 8.96
CA ILE A 268 -15.16 4.07 7.60
C ILE A 268 -13.94 5.00 7.62
N VAL A 269 -14.04 6.17 8.27
CA VAL A 269 -12.90 7.11 8.37
C VAL A 269 -11.72 6.44 9.07
N ALA A 270 -11.97 5.72 10.17
CA ALA A 270 -10.93 5.00 10.89
C ALA A 270 -10.18 4.01 10.01
N PHE A 271 -10.93 3.19 9.26
CA PHE A 271 -10.37 2.22 8.32
C PHE A 271 -9.55 2.89 7.21
N LEU A 272 -10.05 3.97 6.58
CA LEU A 272 -9.34 4.66 5.51
C LEU A 272 -8.01 5.26 5.99
N THR A 273 -7.98 5.84 7.20
CA THR A 273 -6.75 6.41 7.77
C THR A 273 -5.68 5.35 8.09
N GLU A 274 -6.11 4.13 8.40
CA GLU A 274 -5.22 2.98 8.65
C GLU A 274 -4.74 2.35 7.34
N GLN A 275 -5.63 2.21 6.35
CA GLN A 275 -5.32 1.58 5.07
C GLN A 275 -4.42 2.44 4.18
N PHE A 276 -4.57 3.78 4.23
CA PHE A 276 -3.82 4.72 3.40
C PHE A 276 -2.99 5.69 4.26
N PRO A 277 -1.94 5.21 4.95
CA PRO A 277 -1.14 6.03 5.86
C PRO A 277 -0.25 7.07 5.15
N SER A 278 -0.11 6.98 3.82
CA SER A 278 0.67 7.90 2.99
C SER A 278 -0.04 9.23 2.69
N PHE A 279 -1.30 9.37 3.08
CA PHE A 279 -2.10 10.57 2.88
C PHE A 279 -2.04 11.47 4.12
N LYS A 280 -2.22 12.78 3.92
CA LYS A 280 -2.30 13.75 5.01
C LYS A 280 -3.77 14.01 5.35
N TYR A 281 -4.21 13.68 6.56
CA TYR A 281 -5.62 13.77 6.95
C TYR A 281 -5.93 14.95 7.87
N GLY A 282 -6.98 15.69 7.53
CA GLY A 282 -7.65 16.65 8.41
C GLY A 282 -9.05 16.17 8.77
N LEU A 283 -9.68 16.82 9.75
CA LEU A 283 -11.05 16.53 10.15
C LEU A 283 -11.82 17.81 10.41
N ASP A 284 -13.03 17.86 9.86
CA ASP A 284 -14.05 18.86 10.12
C ASP A 284 -15.41 18.17 10.28
N PHE A 285 -16.35 18.87 10.91
CA PHE A 285 -17.73 18.42 11.05
C PHE A 285 -18.66 19.43 10.42
N THR A 286 -19.78 18.98 9.85
CA THR A 286 -20.67 19.87 9.10
C THR A 286 -21.12 21.06 9.94
N THR A 287 -21.61 20.83 11.17
CA THR A 287 -22.03 21.91 12.07
C THR A 287 -20.87 22.56 12.84
N ASN A 288 -19.69 21.91 12.86
CA ASN A 288 -18.48 22.27 13.61
C ASN A 288 -18.77 22.81 15.03
N PRO A 289 -19.46 22.01 15.88
CA PRO A 289 -19.75 22.43 17.23
C PRO A 289 -18.43 22.48 18.00
N GLN A 290 -18.18 23.59 18.72
CA GLN A 290 -17.01 23.77 19.59
C GLN A 290 -15.66 23.92 18.86
N ASN A 291 -15.63 24.22 17.55
CA ASN A 291 -14.41 24.47 16.77
C ASN A 291 -13.42 23.28 16.75
N LYS A 292 -13.94 22.05 16.58
CA LYS A 292 -13.15 20.80 16.54
C LYS A 292 -12.44 20.55 15.20
N PHE A 293 -12.17 21.61 14.45
CA PHE A 293 -11.44 21.54 13.19
C PHE A 293 -9.98 21.11 13.44
N LEU A 294 -9.61 19.94 12.94
CA LEU A 294 -8.25 19.43 12.93
C LEU A 294 -7.61 19.68 11.57
N GLU A 295 -6.51 20.42 11.58
CA GLU A 295 -5.76 20.75 10.36
C GLU A 295 -5.14 19.50 9.73
N VAL A 296 -5.08 19.48 8.40
CA VAL A 296 -4.24 18.54 7.66
C VAL A 296 -2.78 18.78 8.09
N PRO A 297 -2.01 17.72 8.44
CA PRO A 297 -0.68 17.89 8.99
C PRO A 297 0.29 18.42 7.93
N LYS A 298 1.19 19.32 8.34
CA LYS A 298 2.28 19.82 7.47
C LYS A 298 3.34 18.74 7.25
N GLN A 299 4.19 18.94 6.23
CA GLN A 299 5.34 18.06 5.98
C GLN A 299 6.23 17.92 7.23
N GLY A 300 6.71 16.70 7.49
CA GLY A 300 7.55 16.37 8.66
C GLY A 300 6.79 16.09 9.97
N VAL A 301 5.46 16.21 10.00
CA VAL A 301 4.64 15.81 11.16
C VAL A 301 4.45 14.29 11.18
N ASN A 302 4.55 13.67 12.37
CA ASN A 302 4.27 12.25 12.55
C ASN A 302 2.77 11.96 12.32
N THR A 303 2.44 11.41 11.16
CA THR A 303 1.05 11.16 10.73
C THR A 303 0.36 10.09 11.57
N TYR A 304 1.09 9.12 12.12
CA TYR A 304 0.51 8.11 13.01
C TYR A 304 -0.07 8.73 14.30
N LEU A 305 0.72 9.58 14.98
CA LEU A 305 0.26 10.28 16.18
C LEU A 305 -0.84 11.29 15.85
N HIS A 306 -0.74 11.99 14.72
CA HIS A 306 -1.77 12.90 14.24
C HIS A 306 -3.11 12.18 14.01
N ASN A 307 -3.08 11.03 13.33
CA ASN A 307 -4.27 10.24 13.04
C ASN A 307 -4.91 9.70 14.34
N ALA A 308 -4.12 9.35 15.36
CA ALA A 308 -4.69 8.98 16.66
C ALA A 308 -5.52 10.12 17.29
N VAL A 309 -5.07 11.37 17.16
CA VAL A 309 -5.84 12.56 17.61
C VAL A 309 -7.08 12.78 16.75
N LEU A 310 -6.95 12.60 15.43
CA LEU A 310 -8.07 12.66 14.49
C LEU A 310 -9.18 11.69 14.90
N LEU A 311 -8.84 10.42 15.12
CA LEU A 311 -9.81 9.40 15.52
C LEU A 311 -10.41 9.67 16.90
N SER A 312 -9.63 10.18 17.85
CA SER A 312 -10.16 10.61 19.15
C SER A 312 -11.19 11.73 19.01
N ASN A 313 -10.91 12.76 18.20
CA ASN A 313 -11.85 13.85 17.95
C ASN A 313 -13.11 13.36 17.22
N LEU A 314 -12.95 12.44 16.28
CA LEU A 314 -14.02 11.78 15.55
C LEU A 314 -14.97 11.00 16.48
N PHE A 315 -14.43 10.13 17.33
CA PHE A 315 -15.22 9.26 18.20
C PHE A 315 -15.87 10.00 19.37
N THR A 316 -15.32 11.15 19.78
CA THR A 316 -15.83 11.98 20.88
C THR A 316 -16.73 13.15 20.43
N ASN A 317 -17.04 13.27 19.14
CA ASN A 317 -18.00 14.27 18.68
C ASN A 317 -19.44 13.86 19.00
N PRO A 318 -20.26 14.68 19.67
CA PRO A 318 -21.66 14.36 19.92
C PRO A 318 -22.53 14.60 18.68
N GLN A 319 -23.53 13.74 18.44
CA GLN A 319 -24.59 14.03 17.47
C GLN A 319 -25.64 14.97 18.09
N ALA A 320 -26.20 15.87 17.28
CA ALA A 320 -27.23 16.78 17.75
C ALA A 320 -28.30 16.98 16.67
N ALA A 321 -29.55 17.24 17.07
CA ALA A 321 -30.65 17.61 16.18
C ALA A 321 -30.47 19.04 15.60
N LEU A 322 -29.37 19.21 14.87
CA LEU A 322 -29.01 20.38 14.10
C LEU A 322 -29.23 20.07 12.61
N GLY A 323 -29.30 21.12 11.79
CA GLY A 323 -29.33 20.96 10.34
C GLY A 323 -28.01 20.38 9.80
N THR A 324 -27.97 20.18 8.48
CA THR A 324 -26.82 19.62 7.76
C THR A 324 -26.24 20.72 6.85
N PRO A 325 -25.41 21.63 7.40
CA PRO A 325 -24.95 22.81 6.67
C PRO A 325 -23.78 22.50 5.74
N LEU A 326 -24.01 21.66 4.72
CA LEU A 326 -22.94 21.22 3.80
C LEU A 326 -22.37 22.37 2.98
N ALA A 327 -23.18 23.36 2.57
CA ALA A 327 -22.67 24.47 1.78
C ALA A 327 -21.67 25.31 2.61
N THR A 328 -22.02 25.61 3.85
CA THR A 328 -21.16 26.32 4.80
C THR A 328 -19.90 25.53 5.12
N ALA A 329 -20.01 24.21 5.27
CA ALA A 329 -18.87 23.36 5.57
C ALA A 329 -17.91 23.24 4.37
N LEU A 330 -18.43 23.01 3.15
CA LEU A 330 -17.63 22.97 1.92
C LEU A 330 -16.92 24.30 1.65
N ASP A 331 -17.60 25.42 1.89
CA ASP A 331 -16.96 26.74 1.78
C ASP A 331 -15.88 26.94 2.86
N ARG A 332 -16.06 26.42 4.08
CA ARG A 332 -15.04 26.45 5.14
C ARG A 332 -13.80 25.63 4.76
N ALA A 333 -13.99 24.44 4.18
CA ALA A 333 -12.91 23.61 3.65
C ALA A 333 -12.14 24.34 2.54
N GLY A 334 -12.86 24.92 1.57
CA GLY A 334 -12.24 25.71 0.51
C GLY A 334 -11.47 26.93 1.03
N GLN A 335 -12.02 27.67 2.00
CA GLN A 335 -11.33 28.78 2.66
C GLN A 335 -10.07 28.32 3.43
N TYR A 336 -10.09 27.12 4.01
CA TYR A 336 -8.94 26.51 4.65
C TYR A 336 -7.84 26.18 3.64
N PHE A 337 -8.18 25.49 2.54
CA PHE A 337 -7.23 25.24 1.45
C PHE A 337 -6.68 26.51 0.82
N GLN A 338 -7.48 27.58 0.75
CA GLN A 338 -7.05 28.89 0.29
C GLN A 338 -6.19 29.66 1.32
N GLY A 339 -6.05 29.19 2.56
CA GLY A 339 -5.35 29.90 3.63
C GLY A 339 -6.06 31.17 4.11
N LYS A 340 -7.39 31.25 3.93
CA LYS A 340 -8.24 32.37 4.38
C LYS A 340 -9.08 32.05 5.61
N LEU A 341 -9.11 30.81 6.06
CA LEU A 341 -9.79 30.45 7.29
C LEU A 341 -9.03 31.03 8.50
N SER A 342 -9.72 31.84 9.31
CA SER A 342 -9.10 32.58 10.42
C SER A 342 -8.34 31.66 11.39
N GLY A 343 -7.05 31.92 11.57
CA GLY A 343 -6.19 31.18 12.50
C GLY A 343 -5.74 29.80 12.00
N LYS A 344 -5.97 29.48 10.71
CA LYS A 344 -5.64 28.20 10.09
C LYS A 344 -4.83 28.44 8.82
N ALA A 345 -3.64 27.84 8.73
CA ALA A 345 -2.79 27.99 7.55
C ALA A 345 -3.23 27.03 6.44
N SER A 346 -3.04 27.40 5.17
CA SER A 346 -3.27 26.46 4.07
C SER A 346 -2.37 25.22 4.23
N PRO A 347 -2.90 24.00 3.97
CA PRO A 347 -2.10 22.78 3.91
C PRO A 347 -1.45 22.57 2.53
N ILE A 348 -1.68 23.44 1.55
CA ILE A 348 -1.08 23.34 0.22
C ILE A 348 0.35 23.86 0.29
N GLU A 349 1.31 22.95 0.27
CA GLU A 349 2.74 23.24 0.43
C GLU A 349 3.51 23.10 -0.90
N GLN A 350 2.95 22.42 -1.90
CA GLN A 350 3.64 22.06 -3.16
C GLN A 350 2.74 22.23 -4.40
N SER A 351 3.33 22.62 -5.53
CA SER A 351 2.62 23.00 -6.76
C SER A 351 1.79 21.89 -7.44
N CYS A 352 1.94 20.62 -7.04
CA CYS A 352 1.17 19.49 -7.62
C CYS A 352 0.36 18.73 -6.59
N GLN A 353 0.29 19.28 -5.37
CA GLN A 353 -0.32 18.58 -4.25
C GLN A 353 -1.81 18.47 -4.52
N ALA A 354 -2.30 17.23 -4.62
CA ALA A 354 -3.72 17.01 -4.78
C ALA A 354 -4.43 17.28 -3.46
N ASN A 355 -5.54 18.03 -3.52
CA ASN A 355 -6.31 18.44 -2.34
C ASN A 355 -7.75 17.97 -2.48
N TYR A 356 -8.19 17.13 -1.56
CA TYR A 356 -9.53 16.58 -1.55
C TYR A 356 -10.27 16.96 -0.27
N THR A 357 -11.56 17.22 -0.43
CA THR A 357 -12.51 17.26 0.68
C THR A 357 -13.46 16.08 0.54
N VAL A 358 -13.57 15.24 1.57
CA VAL A 358 -14.47 14.07 1.60
C VAL A 358 -15.69 14.41 2.44
N MET A 359 -16.85 14.54 1.80
CA MET A 359 -18.11 14.89 2.45
C MET A 359 -18.91 13.62 2.76
N LEU A 360 -18.84 13.15 4.01
CA LEU A 360 -19.58 11.98 4.51
C LEU A 360 -20.89 12.42 5.14
N THR A 361 -22.02 12.19 4.45
CA THR A 361 -23.33 12.73 4.85
C THR A 361 -24.49 11.80 4.46
N ASP A 362 -25.71 12.15 4.85
CA ASP A 362 -26.93 11.60 4.26
C ASP A 362 -27.39 12.34 2.98
N GLY A 363 -26.71 13.43 2.60
CA GLY A 363 -26.95 14.17 1.35
C GLY A 363 -28.07 15.22 1.40
N PHE A 364 -28.80 15.36 2.51
CA PHE A 364 -29.94 16.31 2.61
C PHE A 364 -29.56 17.66 3.22
N TRP A 365 -28.65 18.38 2.57
CA TRP A 365 -28.17 19.68 3.03
C TRP A 365 -29.26 20.77 3.09
N ASN A 366 -29.20 21.66 4.10
CA ASN A 366 -30.33 22.54 4.44
C ASN A 366 -29.96 23.95 4.93
N ASP A 367 -28.80 24.48 4.55
CA ASP A 367 -28.30 25.78 4.96
C ASP A 367 -28.46 26.92 3.94
N GLN A 368 -29.22 26.72 2.86
CA GLN A 368 -29.41 27.69 1.78
C GLN A 368 -29.85 29.08 2.28
N SER A 369 -30.73 29.12 3.29
CA SER A 369 -31.30 30.38 3.82
C SER A 369 -30.28 31.26 4.55
N TYR A 370 -29.24 30.67 5.12
CA TYR A 370 -28.26 31.37 5.95
C TYR A 370 -26.81 31.18 5.51
N TYR A 371 -26.56 30.47 4.42
CA TYR A 371 -25.23 30.42 3.81
C TYR A 371 -24.73 31.83 3.50
N ARG A 372 -23.53 32.17 4.00
CA ARG A 372 -22.89 33.48 3.82
C ARG A 372 -21.41 33.36 3.41
N GLY A 373 -21.05 32.28 2.71
CA GLY A 373 -19.68 32.00 2.28
C GLY A 373 -19.15 32.91 1.15
N GLN A 374 -17.95 32.57 0.66
CA GLN A 374 -17.26 33.33 -0.39
C GLN A 374 -17.79 33.00 -1.79
N ALA A 375 -18.10 31.75 -2.07
CA ALA A 375 -18.71 31.33 -3.33
C ALA A 375 -20.17 31.82 -3.37
N ARG A 376 -20.55 32.65 -4.36
CA ARG A 376 -21.91 33.19 -4.48
C ARG A 376 -22.32 33.34 -5.94
N GLY A 377 -23.61 33.20 -6.20
CA GLY A 377 -24.16 33.17 -7.54
C GLY A 377 -24.18 31.74 -8.10
N ASP A 378 -24.70 31.68 -9.32
CA ASP A 378 -24.72 30.52 -10.23
C ASP A 378 -23.42 30.60 -11.07
N LEU A 379 -22.43 29.79 -10.70
CA LEU A 379 -21.07 29.80 -11.24
C LEU A 379 -20.87 28.80 -12.36
N ASP A 380 -21.60 27.67 -12.35
CA ASP A 380 -21.55 26.67 -13.41
C ASP A 380 -22.54 26.96 -14.56
N GLY A 381 -23.55 27.79 -14.33
CA GLY A 381 -24.51 28.23 -15.34
C GLY A 381 -25.73 27.32 -15.48
N ASP A 382 -25.99 26.45 -14.50
CA ASP A 382 -27.13 25.52 -14.47
C ASP A 382 -28.49 26.22 -14.25
N LYS A 383 -28.47 27.51 -13.85
CA LYS A 383 -29.63 28.36 -13.56
C LYS A 383 -30.50 27.86 -12.40
N ALA A 384 -29.94 27.04 -11.51
CA ALA A 384 -30.60 26.67 -10.26
C ALA A 384 -30.88 27.92 -9.43
N SER A 385 -32.12 28.08 -9.02
CA SER A 385 -32.54 29.24 -8.22
C SER A 385 -33.63 28.89 -7.23
N GLY A 386 -33.48 29.44 -6.03
CA GLY A 386 -34.41 29.27 -4.92
C GLY A 386 -34.71 30.59 -4.20
N PRO A 387 -35.59 30.55 -3.19
CA PRO A 387 -36.01 31.74 -2.44
C PRO A 387 -34.87 32.50 -1.73
N TRP A 388 -33.71 31.85 -1.55
CA TRP A 388 -32.61 32.35 -0.74
C TRP A 388 -31.31 32.64 -1.53
N GLY A 389 -31.34 32.47 -2.85
CA GLY A 389 -30.19 32.65 -3.72
C GLY A 389 -30.15 31.63 -4.85
N SER A 390 -28.99 31.57 -5.51
CA SER A 390 -28.72 30.71 -6.66
C SER A 390 -27.38 29.97 -6.49
N THR A 391 -27.00 29.62 -5.25
CA THR A 391 -25.70 28.98 -4.97
C THR A 391 -25.94 27.58 -4.42
N THR A 392 -25.52 26.58 -5.19
CA THR A 392 -25.58 25.14 -4.92
C THR A 392 -24.25 24.62 -4.33
N LEU A 393 -24.17 23.33 -3.98
CA LEU A 393 -22.88 22.71 -3.65
C LEU A 393 -21.98 22.65 -4.88
N ALA A 394 -22.56 22.40 -6.06
CA ALA A 394 -21.86 22.40 -7.33
C ALA A 394 -21.17 23.74 -7.62
N ASP A 395 -21.83 24.87 -7.32
CA ASP A 395 -21.25 26.20 -7.44
C ASP A 395 -20.04 26.39 -6.50
N ILE A 396 -20.15 25.94 -5.26
CA ILE A 396 -19.08 26.06 -4.26
C ILE A 396 -17.87 25.22 -4.69
N ALA A 397 -18.10 23.98 -5.12
CA ALA A 397 -17.04 23.13 -5.66
C ALA A 397 -16.38 23.76 -6.89
N THR A 398 -17.18 24.28 -7.83
CA THR A 398 -16.69 25.00 -9.02
C THR A 398 -15.80 26.17 -8.63
N TYR A 399 -16.20 26.97 -7.64
CA TYR A 399 -15.43 28.13 -7.17
C TYR A 399 -14.04 27.76 -6.68
N TYR A 400 -13.91 26.71 -5.86
CA TYR A 400 -12.61 26.29 -5.33
C TYR A 400 -11.82 25.39 -6.29
N TYR A 401 -12.49 24.82 -7.29
CA TYR A 401 -11.85 24.07 -8.37
C TYR A 401 -11.19 25.00 -9.39
N GLN A 402 -11.92 25.98 -9.91
CA GLN A 402 -11.43 26.90 -10.95
C GLN A 402 -10.52 28.02 -10.44
N ARG A 403 -10.36 28.13 -9.12
CA ARG A 403 -9.56 29.17 -8.51
C ARG A 403 -8.23 28.63 -8.04
N ASP A 404 -7.17 29.37 -8.33
CA ASP A 404 -5.86 29.12 -7.73
C ASP A 404 -5.90 29.37 -6.22
N LEU A 405 -5.77 28.28 -5.46
CA LEU A 405 -5.80 28.28 -4.01
C LEU A 405 -4.44 28.58 -3.39
N ALA A 406 -3.35 28.51 -4.16
CA ALA A 406 -2.01 28.78 -3.68
C ALA A 406 -1.17 29.62 -4.68
N PRO A 407 -1.53 30.89 -4.94
CA PRO A 407 -0.87 31.72 -5.97
C PRO A 407 0.61 32.06 -5.76
N ALA A 408 1.17 31.65 -4.62
CA ALA A 408 2.59 31.75 -4.35
C ALA A 408 3.39 30.54 -4.91
N LEU A 409 2.69 29.45 -5.24
CA LEU A 409 3.24 28.26 -5.88
C LEU A 409 3.13 28.39 -7.40
N LYS A 410 3.79 27.49 -8.12
CA LYS A 410 3.80 27.53 -9.58
C LYS A 410 2.51 26.93 -10.14
N ASP A 411 2.01 27.49 -11.24
CA ASP A 411 0.90 26.92 -12.00
C ASP A 411 1.41 25.92 -13.03
N ASN A 412 1.35 24.65 -12.66
CA ASN A 412 1.85 23.56 -13.48
C ASN A 412 1.11 22.24 -13.20
N PHE A 413 -0.01 22.28 -12.48
CA PHE A 413 -0.85 21.12 -12.20
C PHE A 413 -1.37 20.50 -13.51
N SER A 414 -0.75 19.41 -13.97
CA SER A 414 -1.01 18.85 -15.31
C SER A 414 -1.43 17.38 -15.30
N LEU A 415 -1.69 16.81 -14.12
CA LEU A 415 -1.94 15.38 -13.98
C LEU A 415 -3.43 15.14 -13.78
N ASN A 416 -3.98 14.20 -14.56
CA ASN A 416 -5.33 13.71 -14.35
C ASN A 416 -5.37 12.93 -13.04
N ARG A 417 -6.12 13.43 -12.05
CA ARG A 417 -6.23 12.84 -10.70
C ARG A 417 -7.57 12.14 -10.44
N THR A 418 -8.39 11.96 -11.47
CA THR A 418 -9.62 11.16 -11.41
C THR A 418 -9.73 10.18 -12.58
N ARG A 419 -10.40 9.05 -12.34
CA ARG A 419 -10.72 8.04 -13.38
C ARG A 419 -11.70 8.60 -14.40
N CYS A 420 -12.60 9.49 -13.97
CA CYS A 420 -13.67 10.03 -14.78
C CYS A 420 -13.43 11.54 -14.89
N ILE A 421 -13.02 12.05 -16.05
CA ILE A 421 -12.83 13.49 -16.25
C ILE A 421 -14.17 14.08 -16.71
N ALA A 422 -14.63 15.12 -16.03
CA ALA A 422 -15.87 15.83 -16.30
C ALA A 422 -15.62 17.24 -16.87
N THR A 423 -14.55 17.91 -16.41
CA THR A 423 -14.18 19.27 -16.83
C THR A 423 -12.69 19.37 -17.14
N ASP A 424 -12.27 20.44 -17.83
CA ASP A 424 -10.84 20.69 -18.05
C ASP A 424 -10.12 20.90 -16.71
N ILE A 425 -8.94 20.29 -16.58
CA ILE A 425 -8.14 20.35 -15.35
C ILE A 425 -7.41 21.71 -15.29
N PRO A 426 -7.63 22.52 -14.24
CA PRO A 426 -6.91 23.77 -14.07
C PRO A 426 -5.42 23.52 -13.87
N SER A 427 -4.59 24.39 -14.44
CA SER A 427 -3.13 24.33 -14.29
C SER A 427 -2.63 24.76 -12.92
N HIS A 428 -3.49 25.24 -12.03
CA HIS A 428 -3.13 25.76 -10.70
C HIS A 428 -3.60 24.84 -9.58
N GLN A 429 -3.18 25.11 -8.34
CA GLN A 429 -3.61 24.31 -7.18
C GLN A 429 -5.08 24.57 -6.89
N HIS A 430 -5.83 23.50 -6.70
CA HIS A 430 -7.28 23.52 -6.54
C HIS A 430 -7.74 22.45 -5.55
N MET A 431 -9.03 22.48 -5.21
CA MET A 431 -9.69 21.49 -4.36
C MET A 431 -10.70 20.67 -5.16
N SER A 432 -10.60 19.34 -5.07
CA SER A 432 -11.57 18.39 -5.62
C SER A 432 -12.49 17.85 -4.53
N THR A 433 -13.74 17.57 -4.88
CA THR A 433 -14.77 17.15 -3.91
C THR A 433 -15.09 15.67 -4.04
N ILE A 434 -15.05 14.94 -2.93
CA ILE A 434 -15.49 13.55 -2.84
C ILE A 434 -16.82 13.53 -2.09
N GLY A 435 -17.91 13.36 -2.84
CA GLY A 435 -19.26 13.27 -2.29
C GLY A 435 -19.59 11.84 -1.85
N VAL A 436 -20.03 11.67 -0.60
CA VAL A 436 -20.38 10.36 -0.05
C VAL A 436 -21.75 10.46 0.61
N THR A 437 -22.76 9.81 0.02
CA THR A 437 -24.08 9.67 0.63
C THR A 437 -24.27 8.29 1.24
N PHE A 438 -24.65 8.25 2.50
CA PHE A 438 -24.94 7.01 3.22
C PHE A 438 -26.45 6.81 3.38
N GLY A 439 -27.01 5.95 2.52
CA GLY A 439 -28.43 5.59 2.54
C GLY A 439 -29.20 6.03 1.29
N PRO A 440 -29.67 7.29 1.23
CA PRO A 440 -30.61 7.75 0.22
C PRO A 440 -29.96 7.94 -1.15
N PHE A 441 -30.78 7.86 -2.21
CA PHE A 441 -30.36 8.05 -3.60
C PHE A 441 -31.03 9.28 -4.20
N GLY A 442 -30.31 9.99 -5.06
CA GLY A 442 -30.84 11.10 -5.85
C GLY A 442 -31.75 10.64 -7.00
N ASN A 443 -32.12 11.56 -7.88
CA ASN A 443 -32.95 11.28 -9.05
C ASN A 443 -32.13 10.65 -10.19
N LEU A 444 -30.83 10.94 -10.25
CA LEU A 444 -29.95 10.51 -11.32
C LEU A 444 -29.44 9.08 -11.10
N LYS A 445 -29.07 8.41 -12.19
CA LYS A 445 -28.49 7.07 -12.20
C LYS A 445 -27.15 7.10 -12.91
N ALA A 446 -26.18 6.33 -12.43
CA ALA A 446 -24.85 6.27 -13.04
C ALA A 446 -24.88 5.51 -14.37
N ASP A 447 -23.97 5.90 -15.25
CA ASP A 447 -23.60 5.22 -16.48
C ASP A 447 -23.00 3.82 -16.22
N ALA A 448 -22.67 3.12 -17.30
CA ALA A 448 -22.13 1.76 -17.23
C ALA A 448 -20.77 1.69 -16.51
N GLU A 449 -20.00 2.76 -16.55
CA GLU A 449 -18.70 2.92 -15.89
C GLU A 449 -18.82 3.30 -14.41
N GLY A 450 -20.03 3.67 -13.94
CA GLY A 450 -20.29 4.13 -12.58
C GLY A 450 -19.75 5.54 -12.31
N CYS A 451 -19.45 6.31 -13.34
CA CYS A 451 -18.81 7.62 -13.27
C CYS A 451 -19.85 8.73 -13.16
N TRP A 452 -20.62 8.92 -14.24
CA TRP A 452 -21.46 10.10 -14.43
C TRP A 452 -22.91 9.72 -14.75
N PRO A 453 -23.86 10.66 -14.72
CA PRO A 453 -25.26 10.35 -14.95
C PRO A 453 -25.53 9.74 -16.33
N GLU A 454 -26.55 8.88 -16.44
CA GLU A 454 -27.11 8.41 -17.73
C GLU A 454 -28.55 8.95 -17.92
N PRO A 455 -28.84 9.76 -18.96
CA PRO A 455 -27.90 10.22 -19.99
C PRO A 455 -26.84 11.18 -19.41
N ALA A 456 -25.68 11.23 -20.08
CA ALA A 456 -24.59 12.13 -19.71
C ALA A 456 -25.08 13.59 -19.65
N LEU A 457 -24.72 14.27 -18.55
CA LEU A 457 -24.99 15.69 -18.34
C LEU A 457 -23.68 16.50 -18.38
N GLU A 458 -23.76 17.73 -18.89
CA GLU A 458 -22.69 18.73 -18.75
C GLU A 458 -22.85 19.55 -17.45
N SER A 459 -21.77 20.26 -17.05
CA SER A 459 -21.75 21.05 -15.81
C SER A 459 -22.86 22.11 -15.69
N ASN A 460 -23.35 22.66 -16.80
CA ASN A 460 -24.34 23.73 -16.86
C ASN A 460 -25.74 23.25 -17.26
N GLU A 461 -25.95 21.93 -17.33
CA GLU A 461 -27.25 21.34 -17.62
C GLU A 461 -28.09 21.19 -16.35
N ASN A 462 -29.31 20.68 -16.49
CA ASN A 462 -30.24 20.57 -15.36
C ASN A 462 -29.98 19.29 -14.54
N TRP A 463 -29.19 19.41 -13.48
CA TRP A 463 -28.94 18.37 -12.47
C TRP A 463 -30.07 18.23 -11.43
N GLY A 464 -31.15 19.00 -11.59
CA GLY A 464 -32.21 19.19 -10.60
C GLY A 464 -32.05 20.52 -9.85
N ASN A 465 -33.03 20.89 -9.02
CA ASN A 465 -32.96 22.15 -8.27
C ASN A 465 -32.90 21.89 -6.75
N PRO A 466 -31.68 21.81 -6.17
CA PRO A 466 -31.50 21.52 -4.74
C PRO A 466 -31.87 22.70 -3.82
N LEU A 467 -32.06 23.90 -4.40
CA LEU A 467 -32.39 25.14 -3.68
C LEU A 467 -33.88 25.27 -3.38
N ARG A 468 -34.68 24.31 -3.82
CA ARG A 468 -36.11 24.23 -3.57
C ARG A 468 -36.46 22.95 -2.82
N SER A 469 -37.61 22.98 -2.16
CA SER A 469 -38.19 21.83 -1.46
C SER A 469 -39.71 21.80 -1.64
N ASP A 470 -40.19 22.40 -2.75
CA ASP A 470 -41.60 22.47 -3.14
C ASP A 470 -42.12 21.15 -3.73
N THR A 471 -41.22 20.29 -4.22
CA THR A 471 -41.54 18.93 -4.68
C THR A 471 -40.57 17.87 -4.11
N PRO A 472 -40.96 16.59 -4.07
CA PRO A 472 -40.07 15.49 -3.70
C PRO A 472 -38.81 15.41 -4.57
N GLU A 473 -38.94 15.64 -5.88
CA GLU A 473 -37.82 15.60 -6.84
C GLU A 473 -36.78 16.67 -6.50
N ASN A 474 -37.22 17.90 -6.18
CA ASN A 474 -36.31 18.98 -5.76
C ASN A 474 -35.64 18.69 -4.41
N THR A 475 -36.29 17.91 -3.54
CA THR A 475 -35.68 17.48 -2.28
C THR A 475 -34.59 16.43 -2.52
N LEU A 476 -34.83 15.47 -3.42
CA LEU A 476 -33.84 14.47 -3.84
C LEU A 476 -32.68 15.06 -4.65
N ALA A 477 -32.93 16.16 -5.37
CA ALA A 477 -31.91 16.89 -6.12
C ALA A 477 -30.74 17.39 -5.26
N ARG A 478 -30.88 17.43 -3.93
CA ARG A 478 -29.77 17.73 -3.00
C ARG A 478 -28.67 16.67 -3.00
N ILE A 479 -29.03 15.41 -3.23
CA ILE A 479 -28.08 14.30 -3.39
C ILE A 479 -27.43 14.40 -4.78
N ASP A 480 -28.23 14.70 -5.81
CA ASP A 480 -27.73 14.93 -7.16
C ASP A 480 -26.76 16.13 -7.20
N ASP A 481 -26.99 17.18 -6.40
CA ASP A 481 -26.09 18.33 -6.24
C ASP A 481 -24.76 17.97 -5.56
N LEU A 482 -24.73 16.98 -4.66
CA LEU A 482 -23.48 16.46 -4.12
C LEU A 482 -22.67 15.72 -5.20
N TRP A 483 -23.35 15.00 -6.09
CA TRP A 483 -22.72 14.38 -7.25
C TRP A 483 -22.26 15.43 -8.27
N HIS A 484 -23.07 16.46 -8.51
CA HIS A 484 -22.74 17.58 -9.38
C HIS A 484 -21.52 18.36 -8.86
N ALA A 485 -21.39 18.53 -7.54
CA ALA A 485 -20.18 19.08 -6.91
C ALA A 485 -18.93 18.24 -7.16
N ALA A 486 -19.04 16.91 -7.11
CA ALA A 486 -17.95 16.03 -7.49
C ALA A 486 -17.62 16.14 -8.99
N TYR A 487 -18.64 16.20 -9.86
CA TYR A 487 -18.48 16.38 -11.31
C TYR A 487 -17.75 17.69 -11.64
N ASN A 488 -18.25 18.82 -11.14
CA ASN A 488 -17.69 20.15 -11.42
C ASN A 488 -16.27 20.36 -10.85
N SER A 489 -15.82 19.49 -9.94
CA SER A 489 -14.48 19.56 -9.35
C SER A 489 -13.57 18.39 -9.72
N ASN A 490 -13.93 17.61 -10.75
CA ASN A 490 -13.22 16.40 -11.17
C ASN A 490 -12.90 15.45 -10.00
N GLY A 491 -13.83 15.35 -9.06
CA GLY A 491 -13.73 14.52 -7.88
C GLY A 491 -14.39 13.16 -8.06
N PHE A 492 -14.95 12.63 -6.97
CA PHE A 492 -15.60 11.32 -6.95
C PHE A 492 -16.94 11.40 -6.24
N PHE A 493 -17.88 10.55 -6.64
CA PHE A 493 -19.16 10.42 -5.94
C PHE A 493 -19.43 8.95 -5.68
N THR A 494 -19.91 8.65 -4.47
CA THR A 494 -20.50 7.34 -4.19
C THR A 494 -21.72 7.47 -3.28
N SER A 495 -22.69 6.58 -3.49
CA SER A 495 -23.94 6.49 -2.75
C SER A 495 -24.29 5.05 -2.47
N ASN A 496 -24.23 4.63 -1.20
CA ASN A 496 -24.64 3.29 -0.83
C ASN A 496 -25.32 3.26 0.53
N ALA A 497 -26.32 2.39 0.66
CA ALA A 497 -26.98 2.12 1.93
C ALA A 497 -26.26 1.00 2.72
N ASN A 498 -25.41 0.20 2.09
CA ASN A 498 -24.64 -0.81 2.83
C ASN A 498 -23.28 -0.23 3.25
N PRO A 499 -22.97 -0.14 4.56
CA PRO A 499 -21.71 0.44 5.02
C PRO A 499 -20.47 -0.32 4.55
N ASP A 500 -20.57 -1.64 4.34
CA ASP A 500 -19.45 -2.44 3.85
C ASP A 500 -19.15 -2.15 2.39
N VAL A 501 -20.19 -2.06 1.56
CA VAL A 501 -20.03 -1.75 0.14
C VAL A 501 -19.50 -0.32 -0.01
N LEU A 502 -20.01 0.60 0.81
CA LEU A 502 -19.50 1.98 0.86
C LEU A 502 -18.01 2.03 1.22
N LEU A 503 -17.56 1.20 2.17
CA LEU A 503 -16.16 1.10 2.54
C LEU A 503 -15.30 0.57 1.38
N GLU A 504 -15.77 -0.44 0.65
CA GLU A 504 -15.09 -0.98 -0.53
C GLU A 504 -14.95 0.07 -1.64
N GLU A 505 -16.04 0.80 -1.94
CA GLU A 505 -16.05 1.88 -2.93
C GLU A 505 -15.09 3.03 -2.56
N LEU A 506 -15.08 3.46 -1.29
CA LEU A 506 -14.15 4.50 -0.82
C LEU A 506 -12.69 4.05 -0.81
N SER A 507 -12.44 2.78 -0.48
CA SER A 507 -11.11 2.19 -0.57
C SER A 507 -10.60 2.19 -2.01
N ALA A 508 -11.48 1.92 -2.99
CA ALA A 508 -11.14 1.98 -4.41
C ALA A 508 -10.84 3.43 -4.87
N ILE A 509 -11.60 4.41 -4.40
CA ILE A 509 -11.35 5.84 -4.66
C ILE A 509 -9.98 6.27 -4.13
N PHE A 510 -9.67 5.96 -2.87
CA PHE A 510 -8.39 6.34 -2.25
C PHE A 510 -7.20 5.61 -2.89
N THR A 511 -7.40 4.35 -3.28
CA THR A 511 -6.42 3.62 -4.07
C THR A 511 -6.16 4.34 -5.39
N THR A 512 -7.20 4.75 -6.12
CA THR A 512 -7.10 5.51 -7.38
C THR A 512 -6.30 6.81 -7.20
N ILE A 513 -6.62 7.58 -6.16
CA ILE A 513 -5.89 8.82 -5.83
C ILE A 513 -4.41 8.53 -5.57
N SER A 514 -4.10 7.43 -4.88
CA SER A 514 -2.72 7.01 -4.61
C SER A 514 -1.95 6.69 -5.90
N GLN A 515 -2.54 5.95 -6.85
CA GLN A 515 -1.86 5.58 -8.11
C GLN A 515 -1.67 6.79 -9.02
N LEU A 516 -2.67 7.66 -9.14
CA LEU A 516 -2.56 8.84 -9.99
C LEU A 516 -1.47 9.80 -9.49
N ASN A 517 -1.18 9.82 -8.19
CA ASN A 517 -0.03 10.53 -7.62
C ASN A 517 1.33 9.91 -7.98
N ILE A 518 1.39 8.61 -8.22
CA ILE A 518 2.61 7.86 -8.61
C ILE A 518 2.82 7.87 -10.14
N ALA A 519 1.74 7.96 -10.94
CA ALA A 519 1.73 7.91 -12.41
C ALA A 519 2.50 9.04 -13.14
N GLY A 520 3.17 9.93 -12.40
CA GLY A 520 4.23 10.80 -12.94
C GLY A 520 5.48 10.02 -13.39
N ALA A 521 5.59 8.73 -13.09
CA ALA A 521 6.68 7.84 -13.49
C ALA A 521 6.20 6.82 -14.55
N LYS A 522 5.88 7.26 -15.77
CA LYS A 522 5.95 6.35 -16.91
C LYS A 522 7.43 6.05 -17.17
N GLY A 523 7.91 4.97 -16.59
CA GLY A 523 9.24 4.44 -16.87
C GLY A 523 9.18 2.94 -16.93
N THR A 524 9.68 2.38 -18.03
CA THR A 524 9.96 0.95 -18.19
C THR A 524 11.36 0.74 -17.62
N LEU A 525 11.50 0.17 -16.41
CA LEU A 525 12.84 -0.16 -15.91
C LEU A 525 13.23 -1.54 -16.43
N SER A 526 14.22 -1.53 -17.30
CA SER A 526 14.93 -2.71 -17.76
C SER A 526 16.11 -2.98 -16.85
N SER A 527 16.16 -4.18 -16.27
CA SER A 527 17.36 -4.73 -15.65
C SER A 527 17.91 -5.79 -16.60
N SER A 528 19.15 -5.64 -17.03
CA SER A 528 19.85 -6.56 -17.92
C SER A 528 20.77 -7.49 -17.12
N ARG A 529 20.81 -8.79 -17.43
CA ARG A 529 21.86 -9.68 -16.91
C ARG A 529 22.39 -10.61 -18.00
N LEU A 530 23.72 -10.68 -18.11
CA LEU A 530 24.44 -11.55 -19.04
C LEU A 530 24.50 -12.99 -18.50
N ASP A 531 24.11 -13.97 -19.31
CA ASP A 531 24.29 -15.39 -19.02
C ASP A 531 25.62 -15.96 -19.58
N LYS A 532 25.85 -17.27 -19.40
CA LYS A 532 27.08 -17.98 -19.83
C LYS A 532 27.11 -18.29 -21.35
N THR A 533 25.98 -18.05 -22.02
CA THR A 533 25.58 -18.40 -23.39
C THR A 533 25.10 -17.18 -24.18
N ASN A 534 25.62 -15.98 -23.85
CA ASN A 534 25.35 -14.76 -24.61
C ASN A 534 23.89 -14.23 -24.54
N GLY A 535 23.08 -14.63 -23.55
CA GLY A 535 21.72 -14.13 -23.35
C GLY A 535 21.59 -12.96 -22.37
N ILE A 536 20.65 -12.05 -22.63
CA ILE A 536 20.26 -10.94 -21.75
C ILE A 536 18.78 -11.07 -21.38
N ILE A 537 18.48 -11.04 -20.07
CA ILE A 537 17.10 -10.91 -19.57
C ILE A 537 16.77 -9.44 -19.41
N ILE A 538 15.63 -9.01 -19.94
CA ILE A 538 15.07 -7.68 -19.77
C ILE A 538 13.75 -7.80 -19.02
N SER A 539 13.58 -6.98 -17.98
CA SER A 539 12.27 -6.76 -17.36
C SER A 539 11.61 -5.52 -17.94
N GLN A 540 10.29 -5.56 -18.08
CA GLN A 540 9.44 -4.43 -18.46
C GLN A 540 8.20 -4.44 -17.56
N TYR A 541 7.56 -3.30 -17.38
CA TYR A 541 6.31 -3.25 -16.64
C TYR A 541 5.46 -2.03 -17.03
N ASP A 542 4.20 -2.11 -16.64
CA ASP A 542 3.23 -1.04 -16.68
C ASP A 542 2.65 -0.82 -15.28
N ILE A 543 2.84 0.39 -14.74
CA ILE A 543 2.36 0.78 -13.42
C ILE A 543 0.85 1.03 -13.38
N ASP A 544 0.24 1.35 -14.53
CA ASP A 544 -1.19 1.68 -14.65
C ASP A 544 -2.05 0.39 -14.70
N SER A 545 -1.46 -0.73 -15.11
CA SER A 545 -2.11 -2.05 -15.12
C SER A 545 -1.51 -3.04 -14.11
N ASN A 546 -0.44 -2.65 -13.40
CA ASN A 546 0.36 -3.51 -12.52
C ASN A 546 0.72 -4.85 -13.19
N VAL A 547 1.22 -4.77 -14.42
CA VAL A 547 1.68 -5.90 -15.23
C VAL A 547 3.19 -5.80 -15.42
N GLY A 548 3.88 -6.92 -15.24
CA GLY A 548 5.31 -7.08 -15.56
C GLY A 548 5.51 -8.11 -16.65
N VAL A 549 6.58 -7.93 -17.42
CA VAL A 549 6.99 -8.79 -18.53
C VAL A 549 8.48 -9.05 -18.39
N LEU A 550 8.89 -10.32 -18.47
CA LEU A 550 10.28 -10.69 -18.64
C LEU A 550 10.49 -11.20 -20.06
N GLU A 551 11.59 -10.79 -20.67
CA GLU A 551 11.98 -11.21 -22.01
C GLU A 551 13.45 -11.63 -22.01
N ARG A 552 13.76 -12.67 -22.77
CA ARG A 552 15.15 -13.09 -23.00
C ARG A 552 15.54 -12.78 -24.44
N PHE A 553 16.64 -12.07 -24.60
CA PHE A 553 17.31 -11.86 -25.87
C PHE A 553 18.62 -12.64 -25.89
N ILE A 554 19.11 -12.97 -27.09
CA ILE A 554 20.41 -13.61 -27.30
C ILE A 554 21.28 -12.61 -28.09
N THR A 555 22.57 -12.55 -27.80
CA THR A 555 23.53 -11.82 -28.64
C THR A 555 24.17 -12.77 -29.64
N ASP A 556 24.30 -12.30 -30.87
CA ASP A 556 25.02 -12.99 -31.93
C ASP A 556 26.48 -13.26 -31.51
N GLU A 557 26.94 -14.50 -31.68
CA GLU A 557 28.24 -14.95 -31.17
C GLU A 557 29.45 -14.32 -31.91
N GLU A 558 29.28 -13.85 -33.15
CA GLU A 558 30.35 -13.25 -33.96
C GLU A 558 30.43 -11.73 -33.80
N THR A 559 29.28 -11.06 -33.70
CA THR A 559 29.17 -9.59 -33.68
C THR A 559 28.97 -9.01 -32.29
N GLY A 560 28.47 -9.80 -31.33
CA GLY A 560 28.11 -9.34 -29.98
C GLY A 560 26.85 -8.47 -29.94
N VAL A 561 26.14 -8.32 -31.05
CA VAL A 561 24.92 -7.52 -31.16
C VAL A 561 23.72 -8.30 -30.61
N LEU A 562 22.87 -7.64 -29.83
CA LEU A 562 21.58 -8.16 -29.34
C LEU A 562 20.62 -8.44 -30.50
N ASP A 563 19.97 -9.60 -30.50
CA ASP A 563 18.85 -9.90 -31.40
C ASP A 563 17.70 -8.90 -31.20
N ASP A 564 17.00 -8.57 -32.28
CA ASP A 564 15.85 -7.66 -32.27
C ASP A 564 14.56 -8.32 -31.73
N THR A 565 14.57 -9.64 -31.59
CA THR A 565 13.42 -10.45 -31.20
C THR A 565 13.77 -11.31 -29.99
N PRO A 566 12.96 -11.26 -28.92
CA PRO A 566 13.23 -12.06 -27.75
C PRO A 566 12.97 -13.55 -28.05
N GLN A 567 13.88 -14.41 -27.61
CA GLN A 567 13.76 -15.87 -27.65
C GLN A 567 12.47 -16.34 -26.96
N TRP A 568 12.14 -15.74 -25.82
CA TRP A 568 10.86 -15.92 -25.14
C TRP A 568 10.45 -14.64 -24.41
N SER A 569 9.14 -14.50 -24.17
CA SER A 569 8.54 -13.39 -23.44
C SER A 569 7.41 -13.92 -22.56
N THR A 570 7.42 -13.61 -21.27
CA THR A 570 6.37 -14.07 -20.34
C THR A 570 4.99 -13.52 -20.73
N GLN A 571 4.93 -12.41 -21.45
CA GLN A 571 3.69 -11.84 -21.96
C GLN A 571 2.97 -12.78 -22.94
N LYS A 572 3.72 -13.62 -23.66
CA LYS A 572 3.19 -14.58 -24.64
C LYS A 572 2.67 -15.87 -23.99
N LEU A 573 2.98 -16.11 -22.72
CA LEU A 573 2.57 -17.31 -21.99
C LEU A 573 1.24 -17.08 -21.27
N LYS A 574 0.24 -17.95 -21.49
CA LYS A 574 -1.11 -17.80 -20.93
C LYS A 574 -1.68 -19.13 -20.44
N GLY A 575 -2.57 -19.07 -19.45
CA GLY A 575 -3.21 -20.25 -18.86
C GLY A 575 -2.18 -21.27 -18.37
N SER A 576 -2.43 -22.56 -18.62
CA SER A 576 -1.50 -23.63 -18.23
C SER A 576 -0.13 -23.55 -18.92
N ASP A 577 -0.01 -22.91 -20.08
CA ASP A 577 1.27 -22.81 -20.80
C ASP A 577 2.29 -21.91 -20.09
N ARG A 578 1.81 -21.06 -19.17
CA ARG A 578 2.64 -20.26 -18.27
C ARG A 578 3.50 -21.12 -17.35
N TYR A 579 3.00 -22.29 -16.95
CA TYR A 579 3.66 -23.11 -15.94
C TYR A 579 4.51 -24.21 -16.57
N ALA A 580 5.68 -24.48 -16.00
CA ALA A 580 6.65 -25.40 -16.57
C ALA A 580 6.12 -26.85 -16.75
N ASP A 581 5.20 -27.28 -15.86
CA ASP A 581 4.52 -28.58 -15.91
C ASP A 581 3.00 -28.47 -16.14
N GLY A 582 2.51 -27.27 -16.43
CA GLY A 582 1.09 -26.98 -16.60
C GLY A 582 0.31 -26.70 -15.31
N ALA A 583 0.96 -26.66 -14.13
CA ALA A 583 0.30 -26.43 -12.84
C ALA A 583 0.88 -25.23 -12.08
N PHE A 584 0.01 -24.50 -11.38
CA PHE A 584 0.42 -23.40 -10.51
C PHE A 584 0.86 -23.92 -9.14
N HIS A 585 2.17 -23.88 -8.87
CA HIS A 585 2.73 -24.25 -7.57
C HIS A 585 2.96 -23.02 -6.70
N LEU A 586 2.04 -22.77 -5.76
CA LEU A 586 2.09 -21.64 -4.83
C LEU A 586 2.56 -22.07 -3.45
N PHE A 587 3.61 -21.44 -2.95
CA PHE A 587 4.16 -21.66 -1.62
C PHE A 587 4.00 -20.43 -0.73
N SER A 588 4.05 -20.65 0.58
CA SER A 588 4.02 -19.60 1.60
C SER A 588 4.67 -20.12 2.89
N TYR A 589 4.57 -19.38 3.99
CA TYR A 589 5.12 -19.76 5.29
C TYR A 589 4.05 -19.73 6.37
N ASN A 590 4.22 -20.54 7.41
CA ASN A 590 3.43 -20.47 8.62
C ASN A 590 4.33 -20.03 9.77
N PRO A 591 4.28 -18.76 10.21
CA PRO A 591 5.19 -18.25 11.23
C PRO A 591 4.97 -18.89 12.61
N LEU A 592 3.75 -19.36 12.90
CA LEU A 592 3.43 -20.02 14.17
C LEU A 592 3.98 -21.45 14.24
N ALA A 593 3.96 -22.16 13.12
CA ALA A 593 4.49 -23.52 13.03
C ALA A 593 5.95 -23.58 12.56
N GLN A 594 6.52 -22.42 12.17
CA GLN A 594 7.86 -22.27 11.61
C GLN A 594 8.15 -23.24 10.45
N GLN A 595 7.23 -23.33 9.50
CA GLN A 595 7.35 -24.27 8.37
C GLN A 595 6.77 -23.69 7.07
N GLY A 596 7.32 -24.12 5.94
CA GLY A 596 6.77 -23.84 4.62
C GLY A 596 5.41 -24.51 4.38
N LEU A 597 4.61 -23.86 3.53
CA LEU A 597 3.30 -24.32 3.09
C LEU A 597 3.28 -24.46 1.56
N HIS A 598 2.57 -25.47 1.06
CA HIS A 598 2.18 -25.58 -0.35
C HIS A 598 0.67 -25.35 -0.46
N LEU A 599 0.26 -24.21 -1.00
CA LEU A 599 -1.10 -23.70 -0.97
C LEU A 599 -1.97 -24.29 -2.09
N THR A 600 -2.23 -25.59 -2.03
CA THR A 600 -3.11 -26.28 -2.99
C THR A 600 -4.60 -26.09 -2.70
N GLU A 601 -4.94 -25.82 -1.44
CA GLU A 601 -6.31 -25.64 -0.98
C GLU A 601 -6.36 -24.75 0.26
N ALA A 602 -7.53 -24.16 0.50
CA ALA A 602 -7.73 -23.23 1.60
C ALA A 602 -7.43 -23.81 3.00
N SER A 603 -7.52 -25.14 3.16
CA SER A 603 -7.33 -25.80 4.46
C SER A 603 -5.87 -25.79 4.92
N VAL A 604 -4.91 -25.60 4.01
CA VAL A 604 -3.47 -25.55 4.28
C VAL A 604 -3.11 -24.32 5.11
N LEU A 605 -3.76 -23.18 4.85
CA LEU A 605 -3.57 -21.98 5.66
C LEU A 605 -4.11 -22.19 7.07
N SER A 606 -3.35 -21.73 8.06
CA SER A 606 -3.77 -21.78 9.46
C SER A 606 -5.07 -21.00 9.67
N ASN A 607 -5.80 -21.31 10.74
CA ASN A 607 -7.00 -20.55 11.07
C ASN A 607 -6.69 -19.07 11.31
N ALA A 608 -5.51 -18.75 11.87
CA ALA A 608 -5.04 -17.39 12.10
C ALA A 608 -4.81 -16.65 10.77
N GLN A 609 -4.11 -17.26 9.82
CA GLN A 609 -3.88 -16.68 8.49
C GLN A 609 -5.19 -16.47 7.72
N ARG A 610 -6.10 -17.45 7.74
CA ARG A 610 -7.43 -17.29 7.13
C ARG A 610 -8.28 -16.22 7.82
N GLN A 611 -8.10 -16.03 9.12
CA GLN A 611 -8.74 -14.95 9.87
C GLN A 611 -8.14 -13.59 9.52
N ALA A 612 -6.83 -13.49 9.34
CA ALA A 612 -6.18 -12.26 8.90
C ALA A 612 -6.63 -11.86 7.48
N LEU A 613 -6.74 -12.83 6.57
CA LEU A 613 -7.25 -12.63 5.22
C LEU A 613 -8.73 -12.20 5.20
N PHE A 614 -9.58 -12.87 5.98
CA PHE A 614 -11.02 -12.66 5.99
C PHE A 614 -11.54 -12.51 7.43
N PRO A 615 -11.22 -11.40 8.10
CA PRO A 615 -11.50 -11.20 9.53
C PRO A 615 -13.00 -11.12 9.80
N THR A 616 -13.77 -10.72 8.79
CA THR A 616 -15.22 -10.53 8.88
C THR A 616 -16.04 -11.81 8.65
N LEU A 617 -15.44 -12.88 8.10
CA LEU A 617 -16.15 -14.12 7.76
C LEU A 617 -16.08 -15.14 8.89
N ASN A 618 -17.01 -16.10 8.93
CA ASN A 618 -16.96 -17.25 9.84
C ASN A 618 -16.03 -18.36 9.32
N ARG A 619 -15.76 -19.41 10.11
CA ARG A 619 -14.77 -20.45 9.73
C ARG A 619 -15.03 -21.14 8.38
N ASN A 620 -16.27 -21.48 8.06
CA ASN A 620 -16.61 -22.20 6.82
C ASN A 620 -16.61 -21.26 5.62
N ASP A 621 -17.12 -20.04 5.79
CA ASP A 621 -17.11 -19.01 4.75
C ASP A 621 -15.69 -18.51 4.49
N ARG A 622 -14.84 -18.41 5.53
CA ARG A 622 -13.39 -18.18 5.39
C ARG A 622 -12.75 -19.23 4.51
N LEU A 623 -13.05 -20.52 4.73
CA LEU A 623 -12.49 -21.59 3.91
C LEU A 623 -12.88 -21.42 2.43
N SER A 624 -14.16 -21.15 2.17
CA SER A 624 -14.68 -20.96 0.80
C SER A 624 -14.14 -19.69 0.12
N ALA A 625 -14.08 -18.57 0.86
CA ALA A 625 -13.52 -17.31 0.38
C ALA A 625 -12.01 -17.41 0.13
N THR A 626 -11.29 -18.11 1.00
CA THR A 626 -9.86 -18.41 0.82
C THR A 626 -9.65 -19.27 -0.42
N GLN A 627 -10.50 -20.28 -0.66
CA GLN A 627 -10.39 -21.10 -1.87
C GLN A 627 -10.61 -20.25 -3.13
N SER A 628 -11.62 -19.36 -3.10
CA SER A 628 -11.88 -18.44 -4.20
C SER A 628 -10.73 -17.45 -4.42
N TRP A 629 -10.09 -16.99 -3.34
CA TRP A 629 -8.91 -16.13 -3.38
C TRP A 629 -7.69 -16.86 -3.97
N LEU A 630 -7.44 -18.11 -3.61
CA LEU A 630 -6.40 -18.94 -4.23
C LEU A 630 -6.62 -19.11 -5.73
N THR A 631 -7.85 -19.41 -6.16
CA THR A 631 -8.20 -19.54 -7.59
C THR A 631 -7.97 -18.24 -8.37
N ARG A 632 -8.26 -17.08 -7.78
CA ARG A 632 -7.95 -15.80 -8.43
C ARG A 632 -6.45 -15.53 -8.49
N LEU A 633 -5.71 -15.91 -7.46
CA LEU A 633 -4.25 -15.75 -7.41
C LEU A 633 -3.56 -16.60 -8.50
N GLU A 634 -4.10 -17.78 -8.81
CA GLU A 634 -3.64 -18.61 -9.93
C GLU A 634 -3.81 -17.90 -11.29
N ALA A 635 -4.92 -17.20 -11.50
CA ALA A 635 -5.18 -16.49 -12.76
C ALA A 635 -4.35 -15.19 -12.94
N THR A 636 -3.55 -14.81 -11.94
CA THR A 636 -2.93 -13.50 -11.83
C THR A 636 -1.60 -13.45 -12.62
N ASP A 637 -1.54 -12.66 -13.71
CA ASP A 637 -0.30 -12.36 -14.47
C ASP A 637 0.86 -11.83 -13.59
N ILE A 638 2.09 -11.87 -14.09
CA ILE A 638 3.25 -11.30 -13.39
C ILE A 638 2.97 -9.81 -13.11
N GLY A 639 3.15 -9.39 -11.86
CA GLY A 639 2.99 -7.99 -11.46
C GLY A 639 4.10 -7.10 -11.98
N ALA A 640 3.92 -5.78 -11.91
CA ALA A 640 5.00 -4.85 -12.28
C ALA A 640 6.26 -5.13 -11.42
N THR A 641 7.45 -5.11 -12.01
CA THR A 641 8.72 -5.40 -11.32
C THR A 641 9.56 -4.13 -11.14
N VAL A 642 8.95 -3.04 -10.70
CA VAL A 642 9.55 -1.68 -10.68
C VAL A 642 10.93 -1.65 -10.04
N HIS A 643 11.10 -2.38 -8.94
CA HIS A 643 12.31 -2.32 -8.13
C HIS A 643 13.06 -3.65 -8.02
N SER A 644 12.49 -4.71 -8.60
CA SER A 644 13.02 -6.06 -8.49
C SER A 644 13.88 -6.35 -9.71
N ASN A 645 15.17 -6.53 -9.49
CA ASN A 645 16.09 -7.02 -10.52
C ASN A 645 16.00 -8.56 -10.57
N PRO A 646 15.73 -9.18 -11.74
CA PRO A 646 15.75 -10.62 -11.92
C PRO A 646 17.13 -11.20 -11.56
N THR A 647 17.13 -12.16 -10.63
CA THR A 647 18.33 -12.85 -10.17
C THR A 647 18.45 -14.19 -10.86
N TYR A 648 19.45 -14.32 -11.74
CA TYR A 648 19.81 -15.60 -12.35
C TYR A 648 20.58 -16.49 -11.37
N VAL A 649 20.16 -17.74 -11.26
CA VAL A 649 20.84 -18.83 -10.56
C VAL A 649 21.02 -19.97 -11.54
N GLY A 650 22.26 -20.40 -11.73
CA GLY A 650 22.58 -21.52 -12.62
C GLY A 650 23.59 -22.47 -12.00
N HIS A 651 24.40 -23.09 -12.84
CA HIS A 651 25.48 -23.96 -12.36
C HIS A 651 26.47 -23.18 -11.45
N PRO A 652 26.92 -23.76 -10.32
CA PRO A 652 27.92 -23.15 -9.46
C PRO A 652 29.16 -22.72 -10.26
N SER A 653 29.37 -21.40 -10.37
CA SER A 653 30.43 -20.80 -11.19
C SER A 653 31.64 -20.34 -10.36
N ARG A 654 31.46 -20.20 -9.04
CA ARG A 654 32.53 -19.78 -8.12
C ARG A 654 33.38 -20.99 -7.71
N SER A 655 34.69 -20.82 -7.79
CA SER A 655 35.65 -21.78 -7.25
C SER A 655 35.87 -21.45 -5.77
N LYS A 656 35.45 -22.37 -4.88
CA LYS A 656 35.80 -22.31 -3.45
C LYS A 656 37.15 -22.98 -3.15
N THR A 657 38.02 -23.09 -4.16
CA THR A 657 39.26 -23.87 -4.11
C THR A 657 40.32 -23.26 -3.18
N TYR A 658 40.20 -21.98 -2.82
CA TYR A 658 41.07 -21.32 -1.84
C TYR A 658 40.56 -21.39 -0.40
N GLN A 659 39.32 -21.83 -0.17
CA GLN A 659 38.81 -22.02 1.20
C GLN A 659 39.70 -23.02 1.92
N GLN A 660 40.12 -22.69 3.13
CA GLN A 660 40.96 -23.56 3.98
C GLN A 660 40.14 -24.33 5.00
N ASP A 661 38.82 -24.30 4.89
CA ASP A 661 37.91 -24.91 5.85
C ASP A 661 37.66 -26.42 5.63
N GLU A 662 37.06 -27.04 6.66
CA GLU A 662 36.69 -28.47 6.68
C GLU A 662 35.62 -28.83 5.64
N VAL A 663 34.96 -27.84 5.03
CA VAL A 663 33.78 -27.99 4.19
C VAL A 663 34.14 -28.03 2.69
N LYS A 664 35.33 -27.54 2.35
CA LYS A 664 35.93 -27.54 1.02
C LYS A 664 35.78 -28.85 0.26
N ALA A 665 35.96 -29.98 0.94
CA ALA A 665 35.93 -31.30 0.32
C ALA A 665 34.61 -31.53 -0.43
N GLY A 666 33.46 -31.32 0.24
CA GLY A 666 32.13 -31.59 -0.32
C GLY A 666 31.65 -30.64 -1.42
N TYR A 667 32.31 -29.49 -1.62
CA TYR A 667 31.86 -28.50 -2.60
C TYR A 667 32.18 -28.93 -4.04
N ALA A 668 33.27 -29.66 -4.24
CA ALA A 668 33.64 -30.17 -5.55
C ALA A 668 32.61 -31.19 -6.07
N GLU A 669 32.13 -32.09 -5.20
CA GLU A 669 31.06 -33.02 -5.56
C GLU A 669 29.74 -32.28 -5.78
N PHE A 670 29.43 -31.28 -4.96
CA PHE A 670 28.27 -30.42 -5.16
C PHE A 670 28.31 -29.75 -6.54
N GLN A 671 29.40 -29.07 -6.89
CA GLN A 671 29.57 -28.43 -8.20
C GLN A 671 29.45 -29.45 -9.34
N ALA A 672 30.08 -30.62 -9.22
CA ALA A 672 30.01 -31.67 -10.22
C ALA A 672 28.59 -32.27 -10.37
N SER A 673 27.82 -32.37 -9.28
CA SER A 673 26.43 -32.81 -9.32
C SER A 673 25.51 -31.76 -9.93
N GLN A 674 25.65 -30.50 -9.53
CA GLN A 674 24.84 -29.40 -10.05
C GLN A 674 25.16 -29.08 -11.51
N ALA A 675 26.39 -29.34 -11.98
CA ALA A 675 26.73 -29.27 -13.40
C ALA A 675 25.95 -30.27 -14.27
N LYS A 676 25.41 -31.35 -13.68
CA LYS A 676 24.57 -32.35 -14.37
C LYS A 676 23.07 -32.05 -14.27
N ASN A 677 22.67 -31.11 -13.41
CA ASN A 677 21.27 -30.71 -13.28
C ASN A 677 20.92 -29.71 -14.40
N LEU A 678 20.38 -30.21 -15.50
CA LEU A 678 20.02 -29.41 -16.68
C LEU A 678 18.87 -28.41 -16.44
N ASN A 679 18.08 -28.61 -15.38
CA ASN A 679 16.91 -27.78 -15.05
C ASN A 679 17.20 -26.75 -13.95
N ARG A 680 18.49 -26.52 -13.67
CA ARG A 680 18.94 -25.64 -12.57
C ARG A 680 18.93 -24.16 -12.95
N GLU A 681 18.94 -23.84 -14.24
CA GLU A 681 19.03 -22.47 -14.73
C GLU A 681 17.68 -21.75 -14.55
N MET A 682 17.62 -20.91 -13.52
CA MET A 682 16.40 -20.24 -13.06
C MET A 682 16.60 -18.73 -12.95
N ILE A 683 15.51 -18.00 -13.13
CA ILE A 683 15.39 -16.56 -12.88
C ILE A 683 14.45 -16.37 -11.71
N TYR A 684 14.89 -15.66 -10.67
CA TYR A 684 14.07 -15.28 -9.53
C TYR A 684 13.75 -13.80 -9.58
N VAL A 685 12.46 -13.46 -9.51
CA VAL A 685 12.02 -12.06 -9.51
C VAL A 685 10.84 -11.89 -8.56
N GLY A 686 10.85 -10.81 -7.81
CA GLY A 686 9.72 -10.39 -7.01
C GLY A 686 8.82 -9.43 -7.81
N ASP A 687 7.51 -9.56 -7.66
CA ASP A 687 6.55 -8.69 -8.33
C ASP A 687 5.64 -7.90 -7.37
N ASN A 688 5.03 -6.85 -7.93
CA ASN A 688 4.11 -5.98 -7.20
C ASN A 688 2.68 -6.48 -7.13
N ARG A 689 2.49 -7.76 -7.45
CA ARG A 689 1.34 -8.52 -6.96
C ARG A 689 1.67 -9.24 -5.65
N GLY A 690 2.91 -9.19 -5.19
CA GLY A 690 3.34 -9.69 -3.88
C GLY A 690 3.96 -11.08 -3.95
N LEU A 691 4.26 -11.57 -5.16
CA LEU A 691 4.80 -12.90 -5.37
C LEU A 691 6.28 -12.85 -5.73
N LEU A 692 7.07 -13.72 -5.12
CA LEU A 692 8.40 -14.09 -5.57
C LEU A 692 8.27 -15.29 -6.52
N ARG A 693 8.73 -15.15 -7.76
CA ARG A 693 8.56 -16.16 -8.81
C ARG A 693 9.88 -16.79 -9.18
N GLY A 694 9.89 -18.11 -9.33
CA GLY A 694 10.97 -18.88 -9.97
C GLY A 694 10.58 -19.22 -11.40
N ILE A 695 11.33 -18.73 -12.37
CA ILE A 695 11.07 -18.87 -13.81
C ILE A 695 12.20 -19.66 -14.46
N ASP A 696 11.84 -20.66 -15.27
CA ASP A 696 12.77 -21.45 -16.05
C ASP A 696 13.47 -20.58 -17.09
N MET A 697 14.81 -20.56 -17.08
CA MET A 697 15.59 -19.67 -17.92
C MET A 697 15.45 -20.01 -19.41
N ALA A 698 15.30 -21.29 -19.76
CA ALA A 698 15.26 -21.73 -21.15
C ALA A 698 13.92 -21.40 -21.83
N THR A 699 12.82 -21.44 -21.09
CA THR A 699 11.45 -21.38 -21.64
C THR A 699 10.67 -20.13 -21.24
N GLY A 700 11.11 -19.42 -20.19
CA GLY A 700 10.34 -18.32 -19.58
C GLY A 700 9.13 -18.79 -18.77
N LYS A 701 8.93 -20.10 -18.59
CA LYS A 701 7.80 -20.67 -17.85
C LYS A 701 8.02 -20.61 -16.35
N GLU A 702 6.98 -20.28 -15.62
CA GLU A 702 6.99 -20.23 -14.16
C GLU A 702 7.04 -21.66 -13.59
N VAL A 703 8.02 -21.94 -12.73
CA VAL A 703 8.17 -23.22 -12.02
C VAL A 703 7.43 -23.17 -10.68
N PHE A 704 7.53 -22.05 -9.96
CA PHE A 704 6.79 -21.83 -8.72
C PHE A 704 6.61 -20.34 -8.41
N SER A 705 5.67 -20.06 -7.51
CA SER A 705 5.46 -18.77 -6.87
C SER A 705 5.51 -18.91 -5.36
N TYR A 706 6.01 -17.89 -4.69
CA TYR A 706 6.02 -17.78 -3.23
C TYR A 706 5.33 -16.48 -2.80
N LEU A 707 4.36 -16.60 -1.90
CA LEU A 707 3.65 -15.49 -1.27
C LEU A 707 4.09 -15.34 0.19
N PRO A 708 4.79 -14.26 0.55
CA PRO A 708 5.17 -14.05 1.94
C PRO A 708 3.95 -13.87 2.86
N ASP A 709 4.01 -14.40 4.08
CA ASP A 709 2.90 -14.26 5.04
C ASP A 709 2.62 -12.80 5.38
N ALA A 710 3.68 -12.01 5.58
CA ALA A 710 3.59 -10.57 5.85
C ALA A 710 2.96 -9.75 4.71
N LEU A 711 2.99 -10.26 3.48
CA LEU A 711 2.34 -9.62 2.34
C LEU A 711 0.92 -10.13 2.13
N MET A 712 0.53 -11.24 2.75
CA MET A 712 -0.72 -11.94 2.50
C MET A 712 -1.94 -11.06 2.86
N ASN A 713 -2.67 -10.61 1.83
CA ASN A 713 -3.91 -9.85 2.02
C ASN A 713 -4.99 -10.22 0.99
N ARG A 714 -6.25 -9.96 1.33
CA ARG A 714 -7.42 -10.31 0.48
C ARG A 714 -7.44 -9.61 -0.88
N THR A 715 -6.77 -8.47 -0.99
CA THR A 715 -6.76 -7.61 -2.19
C THR A 715 -5.67 -8.00 -3.19
N ILE A 716 -4.73 -8.87 -2.82
CA ILE A 716 -3.68 -9.34 -3.73
C ILE A 716 -4.28 -10.03 -4.96
N ALA A 717 -5.33 -10.82 -4.75
CA ALA A 717 -5.99 -11.60 -5.80
C ALA A 717 -7.17 -10.85 -6.45
N LEU A 718 -7.30 -9.54 -6.21
CA LEU A 718 -8.24 -8.70 -6.96
C LEU A 718 -7.48 -8.11 -8.16
N GLU A 719 -8.13 -8.00 -9.31
CA GLU A 719 -7.60 -7.31 -10.49
C GLU A 719 -7.45 -5.82 -10.17
N ASN A 720 -6.43 -5.48 -9.40
CA ASN A 720 -6.11 -4.10 -9.09
C ASN A 720 -5.17 -3.57 -10.18
N THR A 721 -5.64 -2.54 -10.89
CA THR A 721 -4.84 -1.82 -11.88
C THR A 721 -3.79 -0.92 -11.20
N ALA A 722 -3.88 -0.66 -9.89
CA ALA A 722 -2.88 0.10 -9.14
C ALA A 722 -1.53 -0.60 -9.03
N TYR A 723 -0.45 0.09 -9.39
CA TYR A 723 0.84 -0.17 -8.79
C TYR A 723 0.80 0.05 -7.26
N THR A 724 1.30 -0.92 -6.51
CA THR A 724 1.62 -0.80 -5.08
C THR A 724 2.87 -1.63 -4.84
N SER A 725 3.92 -1.05 -4.25
CA SER A 725 5.12 -1.81 -3.93
C SER A 725 4.77 -2.93 -2.94
N ARG A 726 5.08 -4.18 -3.30
CA ARG A 726 4.81 -5.39 -2.50
C ARG A 726 6.06 -6.26 -2.38
N MET A 727 6.28 -7.18 -3.30
CA MET A 727 7.43 -8.08 -3.27
C MET A 727 8.45 -7.61 -4.31
N ASP A 728 9.00 -6.41 -4.19
CA ASP A 728 9.95 -5.87 -5.18
C ASP A 728 11.32 -5.51 -4.58
N GLY A 729 11.69 -6.17 -3.48
CA GLY A 729 13.03 -6.08 -2.90
C GLY A 729 14.09 -6.86 -3.67
N GLN A 730 15.33 -6.61 -3.29
CA GLN A 730 16.48 -7.25 -3.94
C GLN A 730 16.67 -8.69 -3.46
N ILE A 731 17.18 -9.54 -4.36
CA ILE A 731 17.39 -10.97 -4.14
C ILE A 731 18.90 -11.25 -4.19
N THR A 732 19.41 -11.98 -3.21
CA THR A 732 20.77 -12.53 -3.20
C THR A 732 20.69 -14.04 -3.34
N ALA A 733 21.57 -14.62 -4.15
CA ALA A 733 21.73 -16.07 -4.29
C ALA A 733 23.17 -16.45 -3.98
N GLU A 734 23.37 -17.48 -3.14
CA GLU A 734 24.71 -17.99 -2.82
C GLU A 734 24.67 -19.49 -2.55
N ASP A 735 25.78 -20.18 -2.84
CA ASP A 735 25.95 -21.55 -2.38
C ASP A 735 26.43 -21.56 -0.92
N VAL A 736 25.70 -22.24 -0.05
CA VAL A 736 25.95 -22.31 1.39
C VAL A 736 26.07 -23.76 1.84
N PHE A 737 26.88 -24.01 2.87
CA PHE A 737 26.89 -25.31 3.51
C PHE A 737 25.95 -25.28 4.71
N MET A 738 25.00 -26.20 4.75
CA MET A 738 24.06 -26.34 5.86
C MET A 738 24.59 -27.41 6.82
N PRO A 739 25.21 -27.05 7.96
CA PRO A 739 25.88 -28.02 8.82
C PRO A 739 24.92 -29.06 9.41
N ARG A 740 23.64 -28.70 9.66
CA ARG A 740 22.66 -29.64 10.22
C ARG A 740 22.22 -30.70 9.21
N LYS A 741 22.28 -30.37 7.90
CA LYS A 741 22.06 -31.31 6.80
C LYS A 741 23.35 -32.01 6.34
N GLY A 742 24.51 -31.44 6.63
CA GLY A 742 25.83 -31.97 6.25
C GLY A 742 26.12 -31.88 4.75
N GLU A 743 25.56 -30.88 4.07
CA GLU A 743 25.59 -30.80 2.61
C GLU A 743 25.54 -29.35 2.09
N TRP A 744 26.02 -29.17 0.86
CA TRP A 744 25.95 -27.91 0.14
C TRP A 744 24.57 -27.72 -0.48
N ARG A 745 24.12 -26.46 -0.46
CA ARG A 745 22.84 -25.97 -0.98
C ARG A 745 23.03 -24.62 -1.65
N THR A 746 22.05 -24.20 -2.41
CA THR A 746 21.96 -22.87 -3.00
C THR A 746 20.74 -22.20 -2.45
N VAL A 747 20.96 -21.08 -1.75
CA VAL A 747 19.90 -20.37 -1.05
C VAL A 747 19.72 -19.01 -1.69
N ILE A 748 18.47 -18.59 -1.84
CA ILE A 748 18.14 -17.19 -2.09
C ILE A 748 17.60 -16.54 -0.84
N VAL A 749 17.96 -15.28 -0.63
CA VAL A 749 17.38 -14.40 0.39
C VAL A 749 16.81 -13.18 -0.31
N ALA A 750 15.53 -12.88 -0.07
CA ALA A 750 14.81 -11.80 -0.72
C ALA A 750 14.17 -10.86 0.32
N GLY A 751 14.33 -9.55 0.12
CA GLY A 751 13.61 -8.53 0.90
C GLY A 751 12.24 -8.22 0.33
N PHE A 752 11.35 -7.69 1.17
CA PHE A 752 10.01 -7.20 0.81
C PHE A 752 9.97 -5.70 0.47
N ARG A 753 11.09 -4.97 0.61
CA ARG A 753 11.18 -3.52 0.34
C ARG A 753 10.07 -2.75 1.08
N TYR A 754 9.15 -2.08 0.36
CA TYR A 754 8.04 -1.31 0.96
C TYR A 754 6.80 -2.16 1.25
N GLY A 755 6.68 -3.37 0.70
CA GLY A 755 5.51 -4.19 0.93
C GLY A 755 5.33 -4.59 2.39
N ALA A 756 6.44 -4.91 3.05
CA ALA A 756 6.50 -5.20 4.47
C ALA A 756 7.93 -5.03 5.01
N SER A 757 8.08 -5.00 6.33
CA SER A 757 9.39 -5.04 7.00
C SER A 757 9.80 -6.49 7.20
N GLY A 758 10.63 -7.03 6.30
CA GLY A 758 11.09 -8.41 6.42
C GLY A 758 11.86 -8.98 5.23
N TYR A 759 12.31 -10.23 5.43
CA TYR A 759 13.05 -11.05 4.47
C TYR A 759 12.54 -12.50 4.48
N VAL A 760 12.72 -13.19 3.36
CA VAL A 760 12.50 -14.63 3.22
C VAL A 760 13.75 -15.33 2.70
N ALA A 761 14.01 -16.56 3.13
CA ALA A 761 15.01 -17.44 2.52
C ALA A 761 14.43 -18.75 1.98
N LEU A 762 14.85 -19.12 0.75
CA LEU A 762 14.44 -20.35 0.07
C LEU A 762 15.66 -21.17 -0.37
N ASP A 763 15.62 -22.49 -0.16
CA ASP A 763 16.57 -23.45 -0.74
C ASP A 763 16.16 -23.74 -2.20
N VAL A 764 16.92 -23.21 -3.14
CA VAL A 764 16.66 -23.33 -4.59
C VAL A 764 17.64 -24.30 -5.27
N THR A 765 18.23 -25.21 -4.50
CA THR A 765 19.22 -26.16 -5.03
C THR A 765 18.65 -27.03 -6.14
N ASP A 766 17.41 -27.48 -5.99
CA ASP A 766 16.70 -28.31 -6.95
C ASP A 766 15.34 -27.70 -7.31
N PRO A 767 15.26 -26.92 -8.40
CA PRO A 767 14.00 -26.30 -8.84
C PRO A 767 12.88 -27.30 -9.13
N GLU A 768 13.19 -28.55 -9.48
CA GLU A 768 12.17 -29.58 -9.78
C GLU A 768 11.35 -29.96 -8.54
N SER A 769 11.94 -29.87 -7.35
CA SER A 769 11.24 -30.18 -6.10
C SER A 769 10.02 -29.28 -5.85
N PHE A 770 10.04 -28.05 -6.39
CA PHE A 770 8.93 -27.09 -6.31
C PHE A 770 7.76 -27.41 -7.24
N LYS A 771 7.88 -28.38 -8.16
CA LYS A 771 6.76 -28.89 -8.97
C LYS A 771 5.88 -29.90 -8.23
N SER A 772 5.96 -29.91 -6.90
CA SER A 772 5.25 -30.85 -6.04
C SER A 772 5.12 -30.31 -4.61
N VAL A 773 4.34 -31.00 -3.78
CA VAL A 773 4.20 -30.69 -2.35
C VAL A 773 5.52 -30.67 -1.57
N ASN A 774 6.57 -31.33 -2.07
CA ASN A 774 7.87 -31.39 -1.42
C ASN A 774 8.58 -30.02 -1.38
N GLY A 775 8.25 -29.11 -2.29
CA GLY A 775 8.83 -27.76 -2.33
C GLY A 775 8.61 -26.95 -1.04
N LYS A 776 7.62 -27.32 -0.21
CA LYS A 776 7.39 -26.67 1.09
C LYS A 776 8.58 -26.84 2.04
N ASP A 777 9.35 -27.91 1.91
CA ASP A 777 10.51 -28.20 2.77
C ASP A 777 11.74 -27.37 2.39
N ASN A 778 11.65 -26.64 1.27
CA ASN A 778 12.66 -25.70 0.81
C ASN A 778 12.38 -24.25 1.23
N ILE A 779 11.24 -23.98 1.87
CA ILE A 779 10.98 -22.67 2.48
C ILE A 779 11.67 -22.67 3.85
N LEU A 780 12.81 -21.98 3.97
CA LEU A 780 13.64 -22.06 5.17
C LEU A 780 13.02 -21.23 6.30
N TRP A 781 12.79 -19.94 6.05
CA TRP A 781 12.28 -19.02 7.06
C TRP A 781 11.75 -17.72 6.45
N GLU A 782 10.90 -17.04 7.23
CA GLU A 782 10.56 -15.63 7.09
C GLU A 782 10.95 -14.88 8.37
N TYR A 783 11.54 -13.70 8.23
CA TYR A 783 11.92 -12.83 9.34
C TYR A 783 11.26 -11.47 9.18
N THR A 784 10.39 -11.09 10.12
CA THR A 784 9.55 -9.88 10.05
C THR A 784 9.52 -9.14 11.38
N ASN A 785 9.13 -7.86 11.37
CA ASN A 785 9.09 -7.05 12.58
C ASN A 785 7.94 -7.42 13.53
N ASP A 786 6.83 -7.96 13.00
CA ASP A 786 5.60 -8.28 13.72
C ASP A 786 5.59 -9.65 14.42
N GLY A 787 6.70 -10.40 14.35
CA GLY A 787 6.90 -11.59 15.18
C GLY A 787 6.95 -12.93 14.45
N SER A 788 7.28 -12.97 13.16
CA SER A 788 7.67 -14.24 12.52
C SER A 788 8.82 -14.90 13.30
N LEU A 789 8.76 -16.23 13.45
CA LEU A 789 9.65 -17.01 14.33
C LEU A 789 9.47 -16.75 15.85
N GLY A 790 8.43 -16.01 16.26
CA GLY A 790 8.14 -15.75 17.67
C GLY A 790 8.95 -14.60 18.29
N GLN A 791 9.60 -13.77 17.47
CA GLN A 791 10.41 -12.64 17.91
C GLN A 791 9.97 -11.34 17.23
N VAL A 792 9.39 -10.42 18.01
CA VAL A 792 9.12 -9.05 17.53
C VAL A 792 10.43 -8.27 17.53
N ASN A 793 10.77 -7.65 16.40
CA ASN A 793 11.93 -6.77 16.27
C ASN A 793 11.51 -5.37 15.80
N ASP A 794 11.34 -4.46 16.75
CA ASP A 794 10.96 -3.07 16.49
C ASP A 794 12.06 -2.28 15.74
N ASP A 795 13.30 -2.77 15.71
CA ASP A 795 14.40 -2.15 14.96
C ASP A 795 14.40 -2.55 13.47
N LEU A 796 13.63 -3.57 13.06
CA LEU A 796 13.52 -3.96 11.65
C LEU A 796 12.51 -3.05 10.92
N GLY A 797 12.98 -2.37 9.89
CA GLY A 797 12.19 -1.54 8.98
C GLY A 797 12.07 -2.13 7.59
N TYR A 798 11.73 -1.28 6.62
CA TYR A 798 11.58 -1.65 5.21
C TYR A 798 12.90 -2.17 4.63
N SER A 799 12.87 -3.34 4.00
CA SER A 799 14.04 -4.11 3.56
C SER A 799 14.61 -3.61 2.23
N TYR A 800 15.15 -2.39 2.27
CA TYR A 800 15.93 -1.79 1.20
C TYR A 800 17.33 -2.37 1.05
N SER A 801 17.91 -2.82 2.17
CA SER A 801 19.20 -3.49 2.20
C SER A 801 19.07 -4.83 1.47
N LYS A 802 19.91 -5.08 0.48
CA LYS A 802 20.14 -6.46 0.02
C LYS A 802 20.75 -7.27 1.16
N ALA A 803 20.41 -8.56 1.26
CA ALA A 803 21.09 -9.44 2.20
C ALA A 803 22.46 -9.88 1.62
N ALA A 804 23.49 -9.87 2.44
CA ALA A 804 24.77 -10.50 2.13
C ALA A 804 24.83 -11.89 2.77
N ILE A 805 25.33 -12.88 2.04
CA ILE A 805 25.45 -14.26 2.51
C ILE A 805 26.93 -14.61 2.62
N GLY A 806 27.34 -15.15 3.76
CA GLY A 806 28.74 -15.50 4.02
C GLY A 806 28.92 -16.48 5.16
N ARG A 807 30.12 -17.03 5.29
CA ARG A 807 30.49 -17.97 6.36
C ARG A 807 31.23 -17.24 7.46
N MET A 808 30.84 -17.49 8.71
CA MET A 808 31.40 -16.81 9.88
C MET A 808 32.40 -17.72 10.61
N ALA A 809 33.23 -17.12 11.47
CA ALA A 809 34.29 -17.83 12.20
C ALA A 809 33.78 -18.94 13.14
N ASN A 810 32.52 -18.87 13.56
CA ASN A 810 31.87 -19.91 14.36
C ASN A 810 31.46 -21.16 13.55
N GLY A 811 31.63 -21.13 12.22
CA GLY A 811 31.30 -22.22 11.31
C GLY A 811 29.93 -22.09 10.64
N ASP A 812 29.08 -21.17 11.11
CA ASP A 812 27.74 -20.96 10.57
C ASP A 812 27.79 -20.15 9.28
N TRP A 813 26.85 -20.45 8.38
CA TRP A 813 26.54 -19.59 7.24
C TRP A 813 25.40 -18.65 7.63
N VAL A 814 25.51 -17.38 7.26
CA VAL A 814 24.59 -16.34 7.72
C VAL A 814 24.02 -15.52 6.57
N ALA A 815 22.82 -14.99 6.80
CA ALA A 815 22.30 -13.84 6.06
C ALA A 815 22.48 -12.59 6.93
N ALA A 816 23.23 -11.61 6.43
CA ALA A 816 23.48 -10.34 7.11
C ALA A 816 22.89 -9.19 6.28
N PHE A 817 22.13 -8.30 6.92
CA PHE A 817 21.51 -7.16 6.26
C PHE A 817 21.42 -5.96 7.21
N GLY A 818 21.39 -4.76 6.64
CA GLY A 818 20.98 -3.57 7.37
C GLY A 818 19.53 -3.69 7.79
N ASN A 819 19.21 -3.17 8.98
CA ASN A 819 17.85 -3.21 9.52
C ASN A 819 16.84 -2.40 8.68
N GLY A 820 17.30 -1.66 7.66
CA GLY A 820 16.46 -0.90 6.77
C GLY A 820 16.01 0.42 7.36
N TYR A 821 15.04 1.05 6.71
CA TYR A 821 14.56 2.39 7.03
C TYR A 821 13.14 2.36 7.58
N ASN A 822 12.72 3.41 8.29
CA ASN A 822 11.39 3.54 8.90
C ASN A 822 11.06 2.38 9.88
N SER A 823 12.07 1.96 10.66
CA SER A 823 11.85 1.06 11.80
C SER A 823 11.15 1.81 12.93
N LYS A 824 10.45 1.09 13.81
CA LYS A 824 9.65 1.69 14.89
C LYS A 824 10.50 2.48 15.90
N THR A 825 11.77 2.11 16.05
CA THR A 825 12.72 2.79 16.95
C THR A 825 13.58 3.86 16.25
N GLY A 826 13.63 3.85 14.91
CA GLY A 826 14.48 4.73 14.10
C GLY A 826 15.98 4.51 14.29
N GLN A 827 16.42 3.38 14.83
CA GLN A 827 17.84 3.08 15.06
C GLN A 827 18.52 2.47 13.83
N SER A 828 19.85 2.56 13.76
CA SER A 828 20.67 1.88 12.74
C SER A 828 21.39 0.65 13.30
N SER A 829 21.20 -0.50 12.67
CA SER A 829 21.82 -1.78 13.07
C SER A 829 22.03 -2.76 11.91
N ILE A 830 22.99 -3.67 12.06
CA ILE A 830 23.11 -4.86 11.22
C ILE A 830 22.45 -6.03 11.94
N ILE A 831 21.60 -6.77 11.24
CA ILE A 831 20.97 -8.01 11.72
C ILE A 831 21.65 -9.18 11.00
N ILE A 832 22.05 -10.19 11.78
CA ILE A 832 22.74 -11.39 11.29
C ILE A 832 21.91 -12.60 11.72
N LEU A 833 21.38 -13.31 10.72
CA LEU A 833 20.56 -14.52 10.90
C LEU A 833 21.33 -15.77 10.47
N ASP A 834 21.09 -16.88 11.15
CA ASP A 834 21.47 -18.20 10.68
C ASP A 834 20.78 -18.50 9.34
N ILE A 835 21.52 -18.89 8.30
CA ILE A 835 20.94 -19.09 6.96
C ILE A 835 19.94 -20.24 6.91
N GLU A 836 20.09 -21.25 7.78
CA GLU A 836 19.29 -22.47 7.75
C GLU A 836 17.97 -22.29 8.52
N THR A 837 17.98 -21.53 9.61
CA THR A 837 16.83 -21.39 10.53
C THR A 837 16.22 -20.01 10.61
N GLY A 838 16.95 -18.96 10.24
CA GLY A 838 16.51 -17.58 10.43
C GLY A 838 16.66 -17.09 11.88
N ASP A 839 17.24 -17.90 12.77
CA ASP A 839 17.51 -17.49 14.15
C ASP A 839 18.48 -16.31 14.18
N VAL A 840 18.16 -15.28 14.99
CA VAL A 840 19.05 -14.13 15.17
C VAL A 840 20.32 -14.57 15.91
N ILE A 841 21.44 -14.58 15.20
CA ILE A 841 22.77 -14.85 15.78
C ILE A 841 23.28 -13.60 16.50
N ALA A 842 23.15 -12.45 15.85
CA ALA A 842 23.58 -11.16 16.40
C ALA A 842 22.80 -10.01 15.78
N GLN A 843 22.57 -8.97 16.59
CA GLN A 843 22.18 -7.66 16.11
C GLN A 843 23.21 -6.64 16.61
N LEU A 844 23.93 -6.03 15.67
CA LEU A 844 24.99 -5.08 15.93
C LEU A 844 24.41 -3.67 15.82
N ASN A 845 23.88 -3.17 16.94
CA ASN A 845 23.30 -1.84 17.04
C ASN A 845 24.39 -0.77 17.19
N THR A 846 24.26 0.32 16.43
CA THR A 846 25.22 1.44 16.44
C THR A 846 25.02 2.41 17.61
N GLY A 847 23.86 2.38 18.25
CA GLY A 847 23.40 3.37 19.23
C GLY A 847 23.03 4.71 18.60
N LYS A 848 22.87 4.78 17.26
CA LYS A 848 22.47 6.01 16.54
C LYS A 848 21.01 5.91 16.10
N GLY A 849 20.16 6.72 16.72
CA GLY A 849 18.76 6.92 16.32
C GLY A 849 18.41 8.41 16.27
N PRO A 850 17.11 8.78 16.32
CA PRO A 850 16.65 10.15 16.08
C PRO A 850 17.36 11.25 16.90
N ALA A 851 17.68 10.95 18.16
CA ALA A 851 18.39 11.88 19.05
C ALA A 851 19.85 12.15 18.64
N ASN A 852 20.39 11.42 17.66
CA ASN A 852 21.76 11.52 17.18
C ASN A 852 21.85 12.00 15.73
N ASP A 853 20.75 12.52 15.16
CA ASP A 853 20.74 13.07 13.81
C ASP A 853 21.81 14.16 13.66
N PRO A 854 22.81 13.99 12.75
CA PRO A 854 23.86 14.99 12.56
C PRO A 854 23.32 16.35 12.10
N LEU A 855 22.11 16.37 11.52
CA LEU A 855 21.45 17.60 11.09
C LEU A 855 20.50 18.19 12.16
N ASN A 856 20.36 17.52 13.31
CA ASN A 856 19.48 17.90 14.41
C ASN A 856 17.99 18.06 14.00
N LEU A 857 17.53 17.24 13.06
CA LEU A 857 16.13 17.24 12.59
C LEU A 857 15.31 16.09 13.20
N ASN A 858 15.92 15.29 14.06
CA ASN A 858 15.28 14.14 14.71
C ASN A 858 14.68 13.15 13.69
N ARG A 859 15.37 12.96 12.56
CA ARG A 859 15.01 11.99 11.51
C ARG A 859 15.32 10.58 11.97
N ASP A 860 14.57 9.57 11.50
CA ASP A 860 14.95 8.18 11.73
C ASP A 860 16.25 7.83 10.99
N ASN A 861 17.08 6.99 11.61
CA ASN A 861 18.24 6.41 10.96
C ASN A 861 17.88 5.02 10.40
N GLY A 862 18.83 4.40 9.72
CA GLY A 862 18.71 3.04 9.22
C GLY A 862 19.98 2.61 8.51
N MET A 863 20.34 1.34 8.62
CA MET A 863 21.54 0.80 7.98
C MET A 863 21.25 0.35 6.55
N ALA A 864 22.13 0.72 5.62
CA ALA A 864 22.09 0.30 4.22
C ALA A 864 22.68 -1.10 4.00
N GLU A 865 22.81 -1.50 2.73
CA GLU A 865 23.34 -2.80 2.35
C GLU A 865 24.78 -3.02 2.85
N PRO A 866 25.05 -4.13 3.60
CA PRO A 866 26.39 -4.46 4.03
C PRO A 866 27.21 -5.18 2.95
N ILE A 867 28.53 -5.05 3.06
CA ILE A 867 29.50 -5.93 2.39
C ILE A 867 30.24 -6.77 3.43
N LEU A 868 30.28 -8.08 3.21
CA LEU A 868 31.07 -9.05 3.99
C LEU A 868 32.45 -9.18 3.35
N VAL A 869 33.50 -9.08 4.14
CA VAL A 869 34.89 -9.09 3.66
C VAL A 869 35.70 -10.13 4.42
N ASP A 870 36.42 -10.92 3.64
CA ASP A 870 37.42 -11.91 4.05
C ASP A 870 38.82 -11.27 3.87
N GLU A 871 39.45 -10.93 4.98
CA GLU A 871 40.72 -10.21 5.05
C GLU A 871 41.94 -11.12 4.90
N ASP A 872 41.84 -12.44 4.99
CA ASP A 872 42.97 -13.36 4.85
C ASP A 872 42.81 -14.43 3.75
N GLN A 873 41.67 -14.41 3.05
CA GLN A 873 41.27 -15.30 1.95
C GLN A 873 41.06 -16.75 2.37
N ASP A 874 40.71 -17.03 3.63
CA ASP A 874 40.44 -18.38 4.11
C ASP A 874 38.99 -18.86 3.82
N GLY A 875 38.12 -17.96 3.36
CA GLY A 875 36.70 -18.18 3.08
C GLY A 875 35.76 -17.80 4.22
N ILE A 876 36.26 -17.20 5.28
CA ILE A 876 35.55 -16.76 6.47
C ILE A 876 35.47 -15.23 6.48
N VAL A 877 34.33 -14.69 6.91
CA VAL A 877 34.13 -13.25 7.02
C VAL A 877 34.80 -12.74 8.30
N ASP A 878 35.67 -11.75 8.14
CA ASP A 878 36.38 -11.08 9.24
C ASP A 878 35.75 -9.74 9.61
N VAL A 879 35.34 -8.99 8.59
CA VAL A 879 34.83 -7.63 8.76
C VAL A 879 33.60 -7.39 7.89
N ILE A 880 32.64 -6.66 8.45
CA ILE A 880 31.44 -6.18 7.75
C ILE A 880 31.51 -4.67 7.63
N TYR A 881 31.37 -4.13 6.42
CA TYR A 881 31.21 -2.68 6.22
C TYR A 881 29.79 -2.35 5.80
N ALA A 882 29.24 -1.28 6.36
CA ALA A 882 27.94 -0.75 5.96
C ALA A 882 27.85 0.75 6.26
N GLY A 883 27.14 1.47 5.40
CA GLY A 883 26.78 2.86 5.63
C GLY A 883 25.40 2.98 6.27
N ASP A 884 25.14 4.10 6.96
CA ASP A 884 23.80 4.43 7.45
C ASP A 884 23.23 5.70 6.81
N PHE A 885 21.93 5.93 7.07
CA PHE A 885 21.20 7.09 6.57
C PHE A 885 21.76 8.42 7.09
N TYR A 886 22.49 8.43 8.19
CA TYR A 886 23.17 9.62 8.72
C TYR A 886 24.54 9.88 8.08
N GLY A 887 24.99 9.00 7.17
CA GLY A 887 26.27 9.16 6.51
C GLY A 887 27.46 8.62 7.29
N ASN A 888 27.23 7.71 8.23
CA ASN A 888 28.26 7.01 8.96
C ASN A 888 28.62 5.71 8.24
N LEU A 889 29.91 5.52 7.91
CA LEU A 889 30.46 4.26 7.43
C LEU A 889 31.01 3.47 8.62
N TYR A 890 30.40 2.33 8.93
CA TYR A 890 30.82 1.46 10.02
C TYR A 890 31.65 0.28 9.50
N ALA A 891 32.58 -0.16 10.36
CA ALA A 891 33.26 -1.45 10.27
C ALA A 891 32.90 -2.28 11.49
N PHE A 892 32.54 -3.55 11.31
CA PHE A 892 32.21 -4.48 12.38
C PHE A 892 33.18 -5.65 12.36
N ASP A 893 33.83 -5.91 13.50
CA ASP A 893 34.72 -7.04 13.74
C ASP A 893 33.89 -8.27 14.11
N VAL A 894 33.97 -9.30 13.26
CA VAL A 894 33.25 -10.57 13.39
C VAL A 894 34.19 -11.78 13.41
N THR A 895 35.50 -11.55 13.63
CA THR A 895 36.56 -12.58 13.62
C THR A 895 36.43 -13.62 14.76
N SER A 896 35.72 -13.29 15.84
CA SER A 896 35.55 -14.22 16.97
C SER A 896 34.61 -15.37 16.63
N GLN A 897 34.96 -16.59 17.04
CA GLN A 897 34.06 -17.75 17.02
C GLN A 897 32.85 -17.62 17.96
N ARG A 898 32.83 -16.61 18.85
CA ARG A 898 31.72 -16.36 19.78
C ARG A 898 30.94 -15.14 19.31
N PRO A 899 29.71 -15.30 18.77
CA PRO A 899 28.91 -14.17 18.27
C PRO A 899 28.68 -13.05 19.29
N SER A 900 28.66 -13.37 20.59
CA SER A 900 28.55 -12.39 21.66
C SER A 900 29.73 -11.41 21.77
N GLN A 901 30.86 -11.72 21.12
CA GLN A 901 32.05 -10.87 21.04
C GLN A 901 32.14 -10.05 19.74
N TRP A 902 31.24 -10.30 18.78
CA TRP A 902 31.12 -9.45 17.59
C TRP A 902 30.70 -8.04 18.00
N LYS A 903 31.29 -7.04 17.34
CA LYS A 903 31.19 -5.64 17.75
C LYS A 903 31.55 -4.71 16.60
N THR A 904 31.22 -3.43 16.74
CA THR A 904 31.87 -2.41 15.92
C THR A 904 33.38 -2.39 16.19
N LYS A 905 34.18 -2.21 15.14
CA LYS A 905 35.66 -2.17 15.21
C LYS A 905 36.14 -0.95 16.02
N PHE A 906 35.36 0.13 16.03
CA PHE A 906 35.70 1.39 16.70
C PHE A 906 34.58 1.85 17.65
N GLY A 907 34.97 2.45 18.79
CA GLY A 907 34.02 2.90 19.81
C GLY A 907 33.59 1.79 20.78
N THR A 908 32.35 1.85 21.26
CA THR A 908 31.81 0.87 22.24
C THR A 908 30.55 0.20 21.71
N LYS A 909 30.12 -0.90 22.35
CA LYS A 909 28.90 -1.64 21.96
C LYS A 909 27.62 -0.80 22.01
N THR A 910 27.56 0.22 22.86
CA THR A 910 26.38 1.09 23.03
C THR A 910 26.53 2.46 22.36
N ASN A 911 27.71 2.75 21.80
CA ASN A 911 27.98 3.98 21.07
C ASN A 911 29.08 3.71 20.06
N ALA A 912 28.68 3.20 18.90
CA ALA A 912 29.62 2.87 17.84
C ALA A 912 30.25 4.14 17.25
N GLN A 913 31.54 4.06 16.98
CA GLN A 913 32.26 5.08 16.23
C GLN A 913 32.38 4.61 14.77
N PRO A 914 31.99 5.43 13.79
CA PRO A 914 32.21 5.06 12.40
C PRO A 914 33.69 5.06 12.03
N LEU A 915 34.05 4.26 11.03
CA LEU A 915 35.34 4.36 10.34
C LEU A 915 35.49 5.74 9.69
N TYR A 916 34.42 6.26 9.09
CA TYR A 916 34.36 7.60 8.51
C TYR A 916 32.92 8.15 8.57
N ALA A 917 32.77 9.46 8.77
CA ALA A 917 31.48 10.13 8.76
C ALA A 917 31.48 11.27 7.74
N THR A 918 30.45 11.33 6.91
CA THR A 918 30.29 12.33 5.84
C THR A 918 29.77 13.68 6.34
N GLY A 919 29.39 13.76 7.63
CA GLY A 919 28.78 14.95 8.22
C GLY A 919 27.27 15.08 7.96
N GLY A 920 26.60 14.02 7.51
CA GLY A 920 25.14 13.99 7.32
C GLY A 920 24.67 13.69 5.90
N ALA A 921 25.58 13.48 4.94
CA ALA A 921 25.23 13.01 3.58
C ALA A 921 24.94 11.50 3.64
N PRO A 922 23.71 11.05 3.38
CA PRO A 922 23.32 9.65 3.59
C PRO A 922 24.10 8.67 2.72
N ILE A 923 24.41 7.49 3.26
CA ILE A 923 24.96 6.37 2.50
C ILE A 923 23.87 5.32 2.37
N THR A 924 23.21 5.24 1.21
CA THR A 924 22.12 4.28 0.97
C THR A 924 22.50 3.07 0.13
N THR A 925 23.76 3.01 -0.32
CA THR A 925 24.27 1.94 -1.20
C THR A 925 25.31 1.10 -0.49
N ARG A 926 25.50 -0.14 -0.95
CA ARG A 926 26.60 -0.99 -0.51
C ARG A 926 27.97 -0.37 -0.78
N PRO A 927 28.92 -0.39 0.18
CA PRO A 927 30.31 0.00 -0.08
C PRO A 927 31.03 -0.98 -1.04
N ALA A 928 31.95 -0.48 -1.86
CA ALA A 928 32.91 -1.31 -2.58
C ALA A 928 34.20 -1.45 -1.78
N VAL A 929 34.79 -2.64 -1.75
CA VAL A 929 35.99 -2.92 -0.96
C VAL A 929 37.03 -3.65 -1.78
N MET A 930 38.29 -3.24 -1.65
CA MET A 930 39.44 -3.96 -2.19
C MET A 930 40.62 -3.92 -1.23
N ARG A 931 41.58 -4.82 -1.42
CA ARG A 931 42.88 -4.73 -0.73
C ARG A 931 43.66 -3.53 -1.24
N ASN A 932 44.31 -2.83 -0.34
CA ASN A 932 45.25 -1.79 -0.73
C ASN A 932 46.46 -2.45 -1.46
N PRO A 933 46.86 -2.00 -2.66
CA PRO A 933 47.98 -2.61 -3.39
C PRO A 933 49.33 -2.54 -2.67
N ASP A 934 49.47 -1.65 -1.69
CA ASP A 934 50.65 -1.60 -0.81
C ASP A 934 50.71 -2.75 0.22
N GLY A 935 49.66 -3.58 0.28
CA GLY A 935 49.51 -4.69 1.22
C GLY A 935 49.05 -4.29 2.62
N ASN A 936 48.78 -3.00 2.87
CA ASN A 936 48.44 -2.47 4.18
C ASN A 936 46.98 -2.01 4.23
N GLY A 937 46.12 -2.92 4.70
CA GLY A 937 44.71 -2.65 4.97
C GLY A 937 43.82 -2.74 3.73
N LEU A 938 42.63 -2.17 3.85
CA LEU A 938 41.58 -2.19 2.83
C LEU A 938 41.26 -0.78 2.34
N VAL A 939 40.85 -0.67 1.09
CA VAL A 939 40.24 0.55 0.53
C VAL A 939 38.73 0.32 0.50
N VAL A 940 37.98 1.16 1.22
CA VAL A 940 36.52 1.11 1.31
C VAL A 940 35.96 2.35 0.62
N ILE A 941 35.20 2.13 -0.45
CA ILE A 941 34.68 3.17 -1.33
C ILE A 941 33.18 3.28 -1.15
N ILE A 942 32.71 4.50 -0.89
CA ILE A 942 31.30 4.83 -0.72
C ILE A 942 30.91 5.96 -1.68
N GLY A 943 29.63 5.97 -2.05
CA GLY A 943 28.98 7.14 -2.61
C GLY A 943 27.87 7.59 -1.66
N THR A 944 27.60 8.89 -1.61
CA THR A 944 26.47 9.42 -0.84
C THR A 944 25.35 9.92 -1.75
N GLY A 945 24.14 9.86 -1.22
CA GLY A 945 22.92 10.14 -1.93
C GLY A 945 21.77 9.33 -1.36
N GLN A 946 20.55 9.78 -1.61
CA GLN A 946 19.35 9.08 -1.17
C GLN A 946 18.12 9.43 -2.02
N ASN A 947 17.20 8.47 -2.10
CA ASN A 947 15.85 8.59 -2.68
C ASN A 947 14.79 8.02 -1.71
N VAL A 948 15.02 8.11 -0.40
CA VAL A 948 14.18 7.46 0.64
C VAL A 948 13.28 8.48 1.34
N THR A 949 13.82 9.66 1.64
CA THR A 949 13.11 10.80 2.25
C THR A 949 13.37 12.06 1.43
N ASP A 950 12.63 13.12 1.74
CA ASP A 950 12.87 14.42 1.13
C ASP A 950 14.25 14.97 1.54
N PRO A 951 15.00 15.61 0.61
CA PRO A 951 16.23 16.33 0.95
C PRO A 951 15.94 17.47 1.91
N VAL A 952 16.84 17.73 2.84
CA VAL A 952 16.71 18.85 3.80
C VAL A 952 17.72 19.94 3.48
N SER A 953 17.36 21.21 3.76
CA SER A 953 18.11 22.40 3.28
C SER A 953 19.57 22.51 3.74
N ASN A 954 19.98 21.70 4.71
CA ASN A 954 21.30 21.73 5.34
C ASN A 954 22.07 20.41 5.16
N GLU A 955 21.65 19.53 4.26
CA GLU A 955 22.46 18.36 3.91
C GLU A 955 23.80 18.78 3.28
N PRO A 956 24.93 18.19 3.69
CA PRO A 956 26.19 18.40 3.01
C PRO A 956 26.11 17.84 1.58
N ALA A 957 26.99 18.32 0.71
CA ALA A 957 27.01 17.85 -0.67
C ALA A 957 27.27 16.34 -0.74
N ASN A 958 26.72 15.72 -1.78
CA ASN A 958 27.05 14.32 -2.05
C ASN A 958 28.53 14.19 -2.39
N GLN A 959 29.10 13.01 -2.21
CA GLN A 959 30.51 12.75 -2.37
C GLN A 959 30.76 11.31 -2.78
N ILE A 960 31.84 11.10 -3.53
CA ILE A 960 32.45 9.79 -3.72
C ILE A 960 33.70 9.78 -2.83
N THR A 961 33.87 8.77 -1.99
CA THR A 961 34.95 8.74 -0.99
C THR A 961 35.58 7.37 -0.93
N GLY A 962 36.90 7.30 -1.05
CA GLY A 962 37.69 6.10 -0.78
C GLY A 962 38.46 6.26 0.52
N VAL A 963 38.28 5.34 1.46
CA VAL A 963 38.84 5.37 2.81
C VAL A 963 39.78 4.18 3.00
N TYR A 964 40.98 4.42 3.54
CA TYR A 964 41.93 3.36 3.89
C TYR A 964 41.67 2.87 5.33
N ASP A 965 41.07 1.69 5.49
CA ASP A 965 41.03 1.02 6.80
C ASP A 965 42.38 0.36 7.08
N ARG A 966 43.19 1.05 7.90
CA ARG A 966 44.46 0.56 8.45
C ARG A 966 44.39 0.35 9.98
N GLY A 967 43.19 0.06 10.50
CA GLY A 967 42.96 -0.23 11.92
C GLY A 967 42.71 1.00 12.80
N ALA A 968 42.47 2.17 12.21
CA ALA A 968 42.10 3.41 12.91
C ALA A 968 40.97 4.13 12.18
N ALA A 969 40.05 4.74 12.94
CA ALA A 969 38.99 5.58 12.39
C ALA A 969 39.56 6.91 11.86
N ILE A 970 38.99 7.41 10.77
CA ILE A 970 39.32 8.69 10.17
C ILE A 970 38.60 9.80 10.91
N ALA A 971 39.35 10.79 11.40
CA ALA A 971 38.83 11.83 12.26
C ALA A 971 38.15 12.96 11.48
N SER A 972 38.68 13.31 10.30
CA SER A 972 38.23 14.46 9.53
C SER A 972 38.37 14.24 8.03
N ALA A 973 37.53 14.91 7.22
CA ALA A 973 37.69 14.96 5.77
C ALA A 973 39.03 15.57 5.33
N SER A 974 39.67 16.39 6.17
CA SER A 974 41.03 16.93 5.92
C SER A 974 42.12 15.84 5.88
N ASP A 975 41.85 14.66 6.44
CA ASP A 975 42.77 13.52 6.41
C ASP A 975 42.69 12.77 5.08
N LEU A 976 41.76 13.16 4.20
CA LEU A 976 41.59 12.65 2.85
C LEU A 976 42.21 13.62 1.82
N GLN A 977 42.60 13.08 0.66
CA GLN A 977 42.99 13.89 -0.49
C GLN A 977 41.73 14.37 -1.22
N GLU A 978 41.52 15.68 -1.27
CA GLU A 978 40.41 16.26 -2.03
C GLU A 978 40.74 16.32 -3.53
N LEU A 979 39.77 15.91 -4.35
CA LEU A 979 39.80 15.88 -5.80
C LEU A 979 38.65 16.72 -6.36
N THR A 980 38.89 17.35 -7.49
CA THR A 980 37.94 18.28 -8.14
C THR A 980 37.58 17.82 -9.55
N LEU A 981 36.39 18.21 -9.98
CA LEU A 981 35.87 17.95 -11.33
C LEU A 981 36.10 19.17 -12.22
N ILE A 982 36.66 18.95 -13.41
CA ILE A 982 36.90 19.98 -14.42
C ILE A 982 36.09 19.65 -15.66
N SER A 983 35.37 20.64 -16.21
CA SER A 983 34.56 20.45 -17.42
C SER A 983 35.43 20.25 -18.66
N THR A 984 35.03 19.31 -19.52
CA THR A 984 35.61 19.09 -20.87
C THR A 984 34.51 19.22 -21.94
N SER A 985 34.82 19.00 -23.23
CA SER A 985 33.84 19.02 -24.32
C SER A 985 32.82 17.87 -24.24
N ALA A 986 33.21 16.72 -23.69
CA ALA A 986 32.43 15.47 -23.70
C ALA A 986 31.98 15.00 -22.31
N GLY A 987 32.36 15.70 -21.23
CA GLY A 987 32.06 15.30 -19.86
C GLY A 987 32.92 16.03 -18.84
N TRP A 988 33.48 15.30 -17.86
CA TRP A 988 34.39 15.85 -16.85
C TRP A 988 35.68 15.06 -16.71
N SER A 989 36.75 15.72 -16.28
CA SER A 989 38.00 15.11 -15.85
C SER A 989 38.20 15.30 -14.34
N VAL A 990 38.89 14.36 -13.70
CA VAL A 990 39.20 14.41 -12.27
C VAL A 990 40.64 14.88 -12.06
N SER A 991 40.81 15.93 -11.27
CA SER A 991 42.13 16.51 -10.98
C SER A 991 42.35 16.70 -9.48
N ALA A 992 43.58 16.45 -9.03
CA ALA A 992 44.01 16.71 -7.66
C ALA A 992 44.47 18.17 -7.51
N LEU A 993 44.05 18.83 -6.42
CA LEU A 993 44.39 20.23 -6.13
C LEU A 993 45.88 20.46 -5.84
N GLU A 994 46.63 19.44 -5.37
CA GLU A 994 48.06 19.53 -5.08
C GLU A 994 48.84 18.29 -5.57
N THR A 995 49.98 18.50 -6.23
CA THR A 995 50.85 17.44 -6.79
C THR A 995 51.82 16.82 -5.77
N THR A 996 51.73 17.15 -4.48
CA THR A 996 52.54 16.49 -3.46
C THR A 996 51.83 15.21 -3.03
N SER A 997 52.41 14.06 -3.35
CA SER A 997 52.00 12.76 -2.82
C SER A 997 52.21 12.76 -1.30
N ASP A 998 51.27 13.32 -0.56
CA ASP A 998 51.31 13.29 0.90
C ASP A 998 50.94 11.87 1.34
N THR A 999 51.97 11.08 1.62
CA THR A 999 51.85 9.69 2.06
C THR A 999 51.10 9.55 3.39
N GLU A 1000 50.79 10.66 4.06
CA GLU A 1000 50.01 10.71 5.30
C GLU A 1000 48.49 10.66 5.08
N LYS A 1001 47.99 10.91 3.86
CA LYS A 1001 46.56 10.87 3.56
C LYS A 1001 45.98 9.46 3.75
N GLN A 1002 44.81 9.40 4.38
CA GLN A 1002 44.12 8.16 4.74
C GLN A 1002 43.04 7.77 3.72
N GLY A 1003 43.09 8.35 2.52
CA GLY A 1003 42.14 8.10 1.44
C GLY A 1003 41.98 9.31 0.54
N TRP A 1004 40.86 9.37 -0.18
CA TRP A 1004 40.51 10.41 -1.14
C TRP A 1004 39.01 10.72 -1.12
N ILE A 1005 38.66 11.93 -1.55
CA ILE A 1005 37.28 12.41 -1.62
C ILE A 1005 37.09 13.23 -2.90
N ILE A 1006 35.99 12.96 -3.60
CA ILE A 1006 35.45 13.80 -4.68
C ILE A 1006 34.12 14.37 -4.16
N PRO A 1007 34.12 15.59 -3.62
CA PRO A 1007 32.88 16.29 -3.31
C PRO A 1007 32.13 16.60 -4.61
N LEU A 1008 30.85 16.25 -4.68
CA LEU A 1008 29.97 16.61 -5.79
C LEU A 1008 29.48 18.05 -5.55
N HIS A 1009 30.36 19.00 -5.86
CA HIS A 1009 30.09 20.44 -5.86
C HIS A 1009 29.99 20.97 -7.31
N ASP A 1010 29.64 22.24 -7.45
CA ASP A 1010 29.60 22.98 -8.72
C ASP A 1010 28.89 22.21 -9.85
N LEU A 1011 29.67 21.66 -10.79
CA LEU A 1011 29.19 20.90 -11.96
C LEU A 1011 28.35 19.68 -11.58
N ALA A 1012 28.64 19.07 -10.42
CA ALA A 1012 28.03 17.83 -9.97
C ALA A 1012 27.11 18.00 -8.75
N LYS A 1013 26.80 19.25 -8.32
CA LYS A 1013 26.09 19.53 -7.06
C LYS A 1013 24.76 18.77 -6.87
N GLU A 1014 24.08 18.50 -7.97
CA GLU A 1014 22.74 17.91 -7.99
C GLU A 1014 22.76 16.38 -8.13
N PHE A 1015 23.94 15.81 -8.38
CA PHE A 1015 24.10 14.37 -8.57
C PHE A 1015 24.14 13.64 -7.22
N LYS A 1016 23.58 12.43 -7.23
CA LYS A 1016 23.50 11.51 -6.10
C LYS A 1016 24.04 10.15 -6.53
N ILE A 1017 24.68 9.44 -5.59
CA ILE A 1017 25.07 8.04 -5.80
C ILE A 1017 24.04 7.15 -5.10
N VAL A 1018 23.12 6.57 -5.87
CA VAL A 1018 22.06 5.68 -5.38
C VAL A 1018 22.18 4.25 -5.93
N THR A 1019 23.26 4.00 -6.66
CA THR A 1019 23.68 2.70 -7.21
C THR A 1019 25.03 2.32 -6.62
N GLN A 1020 25.23 1.03 -6.37
CA GLN A 1020 26.47 0.52 -5.79
C GLN A 1020 27.69 0.89 -6.64
N PRO A 1021 28.77 1.44 -6.05
CA PRO A 1021 30.08 1.54 -6.71
C PRO A 1021 30.64 0.15 -7.06
N VAL A 1022 31.20 -0.02 -8.27
CA VAL A 1022 31.69 -1.32 -8.75
C VAL A 1022 33.19 -1.26 -9.01
N ILE A 1023 33.93 -2.25 -8.50
CA ILE A 1023 35.37 -2.43 -8.80
C ILE A 1023 35.52 -3.66 -9.69
N GLU A 1024 36.00 -3.46 -10.92
CA GLU A 1024 36.26 -4.54 -11.87
C GLU A 1024 37.60 -4.32 -12.57
N LEU A 1025 38.38 -5.40 -12.73
CA LEU A 1025 39.69 -5.36 -13.38
C LEU A 1025 40.68 -4.32 -12.81
N GLY A 1026 40.47 -3.89 -11.56
CA GLY A 1026 41.29 -2.86 -10.90
C GLY A 1026 40.82 -1.42 -11.12
N GLU A 1027 39.62 -1.23 -11.69
CA GLU A 1027 39.05 0.07 -12.04
C GLU A 1027 37.73 0.29 -11.27
N LEU A 1028 37.52 1.51 -10.80
CA LEU A 1028 36.29 1.93 -10.14
C LEU A 1028 35.30 2.48 -11.17
N THR A 1029 34.07 1.97 -11.15
CA THR A 1029 32.93 2.54 -11.87
C THR A 1029 31.91 3.05 -10.87
N VAL A 1030 31.51 4.32 -10.98
CA VAL A 1030 30.44 4.90 -10.17
C VAL A 1030 29.41 5.54 -11.09
N LEU A 1031 28.14 5.18 -10.91
CA LEU A 1031 27.03 5.85 -11.57
C LEU A 1031 26.45 6.90 -10.62
N ALA A 1032 26.43 8.14 -11.08
CA ALA A 1032 25.77 9.24 -10.42
C ALA A 1032 24.54 9.65 -11.23
N THR A 1033 23.46 10.01 -10.55
CA THR A 1033 22.23 10.46 -11.21
C THR A 1033 21.78 11.77 -10.60
N LYS A 1034 21.31 12.69 -11.44
CA LYS A 1034 20.51 13.83 -11.00
C LYS A 1034 19.14 13.73 -11.64
N THR A 1035 18.08 13.98 -10.87
CA THR A 1035 16.73 14.10 -11.40
C THR A 1035 16.35 15.56 -11.35
N GLU A 1036 16.12 16.15 -12.51
CA GLU A 1036 15.59 17.50 -12.63
C GLU A 1036 14.07 17.41 -12.66
N LYS A 1037 13.44 17.96 -11.62
CA LYS A 1037 12.00 17.97 -11.48
C LYS A 1037 11.42 18.93 -12.52
N ARG A 1038 10.52 18.45 -13.38
CA ARG A 1038 9.42 19.31 -13.82
C ARG A 1038 8.49 19.41 -12.65
N ASP A 1039 8.14 20.65 -12.27
CA ASP A 1039 7.35 20.87 -11.08
C ASP A 1039 6.13 19.92 -11.03
N CYS A 1040 5.45 19.63 -12.17
CA CYS A 1040 4.49 18.52 -12.36
C CYS A 1040 4.73 17.87 -13.74
N GLY A 1041 4.94 16.56 -13.75
CA GLY A 1041 5.22 15.75 -14.94
C GLY A 1041 6.45 14.86 -14.73
N PRO A 1042 6.74 13.91 -15.63
CA PRO A 1042 7.96 13.12 -15.54
C PRO A 1042 9.14 14.10 -15.61
N GLY A 1043 9.97 14.10 -14.56
CA GLY A 1043 11.26 14.79 -14.59
C GLY A 1043 12.13 14.22 -15.69
N TYR A 1044 13.11 14.98 -16.14
CA TYR A 1044 14.22 14.40 -16.90
C TYR A 1044 15.35 14.15 -15.92
N SER A 1045 16.03 13.03 -16.07
CA SER A 1045 17.22 12.77 -15.28
C SER A 1045 18.43 12.79 -16.18
N THR A 1046 19.57 13.16 -15.62
CA THR A 1046 20.86 13.12 -16.28
C THR A 1046 21.75 12.19 -15.48
N SER A 1047 22.54 11.38 -16.19
CA SER A 1047 23.43 10.40 -15.58
C SER A 1047 24.88 10.75 -15.85
N ALA A 1048 25.75 10.46 -14.89
CA ALA A 1048 27.19 10.63 -15.03
C ALA A 1048 27.90 9.33 -14.63
N ILE A 1049 28.77 8.82 -15.51
CA ILE A 1049 29.51 7.58 -15.32
C ILE A 1049 30.96 7.92 -15.04
N PHE A 1050 31.41 7.68 -13.81
CA PHE A 1050 32.78 7.88 -13.38
C PHE A 1050 33.59 6.60 -13.63
N LYS A 1051 34.77 6.74 -14.23
CA LYS A 1051 35.76 5.65 -14.40
C LYS A 1051 37.10 6.08 -13.81
N LEU A 1052 37.41 5.58 -12.61
CA LEU A 1052 38.48 6.11 -11.76
C LEU A 1052 39.44 5.02 -11.29
N ASN A 1053 40.62 5.44 -10.81
CA ASN A 1053 41.49 4.60 -10.01
C ASN A 1053 40.87 4.39 -8.61
N PRO A 1054 40.57 3.15 -8.18
CA PRO A 1054 39.92 2.91 -6.90
C PRO A 1054 40.78 3.30 -5.68
N VAL A 1055 42.11 3.25 -5.80
CA VAL A 1055 43.03 3.55 -4.69
C VAL A 1055 43.15 5.04 -4.48
N THR A 1056 43.24 5.83 -5.55
CA THR A 1056 43.54 7.27 -5.45
C THR A 1056 42.37 8.18 -5.79
N GLY A 1057 41.30 7.66 -6.40
CA GLY A 1057 40.18 8.43 -6.93
C GLY A 1057 40.50 9.23 -8.20
N THR A 1058 41.75 9.23 -8.65
CA THR A 1058 42.22 10.00 -9.81
C THR A 1058 41.95 9.30 -11.14
N SER A 1059 42.26 10.00 -12.24
CA SER A 1059 42.19 9.46 -13.60
C SER A 1059 42.95 8.13 -13.76
N LEU A 1060 42.44 7.27 -14.64
CA LEU A 1060 43.13 6.07 -15.09
C LEU A 1060 44.32 6.38 -16.04
N ASN A 1061 44.53 7.64 -16.41
CA ASN A 1061 45.58 8.10 -17.34
C ASN A 1061 45.56 7.39 -18.71
N ARG A 1062 44.36 7.03 -19.19
CA ARG A 1062 44.13 6.41 -20.51
C ARG A 1062 42.75 6.79 -21.03
N LYS A 1063 42.52 6.68 -22.35
CA LYS A 1063 41.20 6.88 -22.94
C LYS A 1063 40.28 5.71 -22.54
N VAL A 1064 39.09 5.99 -22.01
CA VAL A 1064 38.18 4.95 -21.46
C VAL A 1064 36.89 4.78 -22.27
N PHE A 1065 36.39 5.84 -22.90
CA PHE A 1065 35.13 5.84 -23.64
C PHE A 1065 35.34 5.96 -25.17
N LEU A 1066 34.53 5.25 -25.95
CA LEU A 1066 34.51 5.29 -27.42
C LEU A 1066 33.13 5.76 -27.93
N ASP A 1067 33.09 6.30 -29.15
CA ASP A 1067 31.88 6.62 -29.89
C ASP A 1067 31.26 5.39 -30.59
N ASP A 1068 30.21 5.62 -31.37
CA ASP A 1068 29.48 4.62 -32.15
C ASP A 1068 30.30 4.05 -33.31
N GLU A 1069 31.36 4.73 -33.75
CA GLU A 1069 32.33 4.27 -34.73
C GLU A 1069 33.56 3.56 -34.10
N LEU A 1070 33.53 3.30 -32.78
CA LEU A 1070 34.65 2.75 -32.00
C LEU A 1070 35.88 3.65 -31.93
N THR A 1071 35.71 4.93 -32.22
CA THR A 1071 36.75 5.93 -32.07
C THR A 1071 36.72 6.44 -30.64
N PRO A 1072 37.87 6.59 -29.96
CA PRO A 1072 37.88 7.20 -28.63
C PRO A 1072 37.17 8.56 -28.65
N LEU A 1073 36.29 8.82 -27.68
CA LEU A 1073 35.57 10.09 -27.56
C LEU A 1073 36.60 11.23 -27.42
N ASP A 1074 36.79 11.89 -28.56
CA ASP A 1074 37.42 13.17 -28.90
C ASP A 1074 38.94 13.30 -29.21
N GLN A 1075 39.18 14.24 -30.13
CA GLN A 1075 40.39 14.52 -30.91
C GLN A 1075 41.34 15.58 -30.32
N ASP A 1076 41.26 15.93 -29.04
CA ASP A 1076 42.22 16.84 -28.38
C ASP A 1076 42.84 16.19 -27.11
N GLU A 1077 43.99 16.70 -26.65
CA GLU A 1077 44.91 16.08 -25.67
C GLU A 1077 44.37 15.88 -24.23
N ASP A 1078 43.08 16.15 -23.96
CA ASP A 1078 42.49 16.07 -22.61
C ASP A 1078 41.81 14.71 -22.33
N ILE A 1079 42.05 14.16 -21.13
CA ILE A 1079 41.51 12.86 -20.67
C ILE A 1079 40.08 13.07 -20.11
N THR A 1080 39.11 12.29 -20.59
CA THR A 1080 37.74 12.26 -20.06
C THR A 1080 37.57 11.10 -19.07
N ASP A 1081 37.35 11.42 -17.79
CA ASP A 1081 37.17 10.44 -16.70
C ASP A 1081 35.70 10.18 -16.35
N VAL A 1082 34.83 11.15 -16.67
CA VAL A 1082 33.39 11.10 -16.40
C VAL A 1082 32.62 11.39 -17.68
N LEU A 1083 31.77 10.46 -18.09
CA LEU A 1083 30.85 10.65 -19.21
C LEU A 1083 29.50 11.15 -18.68
N VAL A 1084 29.01 12.28 -19.21
CA VAL A 1084 27.69 12.82 -18.84
C VAL A 1084 26.69 12.53 -19.95
N VAL A 1085 25.61 11.83 -19.62
CA VAL A 1085 24.52 11.48 -20.52
C VAL A 1085 23.29 12.31 -20.15
N GLU A 1086 23.07 13.39 -20.90
CA GLU A 1086 21.97 14.32 -20.67
C GLU A 1086 20.60 13.70 -20.98
N ASN A 1087 19.57 14.13 -20.24
CA ASN A 1087 18.17 13.73 -20.42
C ASN A 1087 17.93 12.21 -20.43
N THR A 1088 18.85 11.45 -19.84
CA THR A 1088 18.82 10.01 -19.74
C THR A 1088 19.05 9.59 -18.29
N LEU A 1089 18.05 8.95 -17.68
CA LEU A 1089 18.22 8.26 -16.39
C LEU A 1089 18.81 6.87 -16.65
N LEU A 1090 20.05 6.64 -16.23
CA LEU A 1090 20.64 5.32 -16.11
C LEU A 1090 20.33 4.81 -14.70
N VAL A 1091 19.69 3.65 -14.61
CA VAL A 1091 19.29 3.05 -13.33
C VAL A 1091 20.18 1.91 -12.88
N ASP A 1092 20.92 1.35 -13.84
CA ASP A 1092 21.92 0.33 -13.62
C ASP A 1092 22.96 0.40 -14.74
N ILE A 1093 24.15 -0.10 -14.44
CA ILE A 1093 25.22 -0.31 -15.40
C ILE A 1093 25.64 -1.76 -15.31
N THR A 1094 25.38 -2.53 -16.37
CA THR A 1094 25.95 -3.86 -16.51
C THR A 1094 27.15 -3.80 -17.44
N LEU A 1095 28.28 -4.37 -17.00
CA LEU A 1095 29.44 -4.57 -17.85
C LEU A 1095 29.31 -5.92 -18.56
N GLY A 1096 29.02 -5.89 -19.86
CA GLY A 1096 28.99 -7.06 -20.74
C GLY A 1096 30.34 -7.25 -21.45
N GLY A 1097 30.83 -8.47 -21.55
CA GLY A 1097 32.12 -8.76 -22.22
C GLY A 1097 32.01 -9.86 -23.27
N ALA A 1098 32.10 -9.52 -24.56
CA ALA A 1098 32.46 -10.47 -25.62
C ALA A 1098 33.98 -10.75 -25.59
N SER A 1099 34.50 -11.72 -26.36
CA SER A 1099 35.94 -12.07 -26.42
C SER A 1099 36.88 -10.88 -26.55
N ASP A 1100 36.41 -9.78 -27.17
CA ASP A 1100 37.28 -8.72 -27.65
C ASP A 1100 36.87 -7.31 -27.19
N ARG A 1101 35.77 -7.14 -26.43
CA ARG A 1101 35.23 -5.82 -26.00
C ARG A 1101 34.59 -5.83 -24.62
N ASN A 1102 34.62 -4.68 -23.95
CA ASN A 1102 33.82 -4.37 -22.76
C ASN A 1102 32.71 -3.39 -23.17
N VAL A 1103 31.46 -3.78 -22.98
CA VAL A 1103 30.29 -2.98 -23.28
C VAL A 1103 29.67 -2.52 -21.96
N VAL A 1104 29.53 -1.21 -21.78
CA VAL A 1104 28.66 -0.68 -20.72
C VAL A 1104 27.26 -0.65 -21.29
N ILE A 1105 26.38 -1.51 -20.78
CA ILE A 1105 24.96 -1.47 -21.07
C ILE A 1105 24.31 -0.58 -20.02
N GLY A 1106 23.88 0.62 -20.44
CA GLY A 1106 23.09 1.53 -19.64
C GLY A 1106 21.61 1.32 -19.91
N ASN A 1107 20.82 0.99 -18.89
CA ASN A 1107 19.37 0.92 -19.02
C ASN A 1107 18.75 2.30 -18.75
N THR A 1108 18.00 2.80 -19.72
CA THR A 1108 17.27 4.07 -19.61
C THR A 1108 15.94 3.88 -18.89
N ALA A 1109 15.40 4.96 -18.31
CA ALA A 1109 14.06 4.94 -17.71
C ALA A 1109 12.92 4.62 -18.69
N ASP A 1110 13.10 4.80 -20.01
CA ASP A 1110 12.11 4.43 -21.04
C ASP A 1110 12.31 3.02 -21.62
N GLY A 1111 13.14 2.19 -20.99
CA GLY A 1111 13.35 0.79 -21.37
C GLY A 1111 14.25 0.60 -22.59
N ARG A 1112 14.94 1.65 -23.03
CA ARG A 1112 15.99 1.55 -24.05
C ARG A 1112 17.30 1.10 -23.43
N VAL A 1113 17.97 0.18 -24.10
CA VAL A 1113 19.35 -0.18 -23.83
C VAL A 1113 20.25 0.80 -24.60
N ILE A 1114 21.13 1.50 -23.89
CA ILE A 1114 22.21 2.29 -24.50
C ILE A 1114 23.49 1.47 -24.39
N GLU A 1115 24.09 1.21 -25.55
CA GLU A 1115 25.43 0.67 -25.63
C GLU A 1115 26.44 1.80 -25.51
N LEU A 1116 27.25 1.78 -24.47
CA LEU A 1116 28.40 2.66 -24.31
C LEU A 1116 29.66 1.83 -24.53
N ASN A 1117 30.31 2.03 -25.67
CA ASN A 1117 31.54 1.32 -26.00
C ASN A 1117 32.65 1.79 -25.05
N THR A 1118 33.13 0.87 -24.22
CA THR A 1118 34.36 1.06 -23.44
C THR A 1118 35.48 0.30 -24.14
N THR A 1119 36.69 0.86 -24.15
CA THR A 1119 37.84 0.43 -24.98
C THR A 1119 38.02 -1.07 -25.20
N GLN A 1120 38.71 -1.45 -26.30
CA GLN A 1120 39.30 -2.77 -26.48
C GLN A 1120 40.06 -3.21 -25.22
N SER A 1121 39.87 -4.48 -24.83
CA SER A 1121 40.66 -5.13 -23.79
C SER A 1121 42.15 -4.87 -24.06
N PRO A 1122 42.94 -4.38 -23.08
CA PRO A 1122 44.38 -4.09 -23.28
C PRO A 1122 45.24 -5.28 -23.72
N ASN A 1123 44.68 -6.49 -23.73
CA ASN A 1123 45.38 -7.72 -24.06
C ASN A 1123 44.85 -8.34 -25.35
N ASP A 1124 45.42 -7.92 -26.47
CA ASP A 1124 45.26 -8.49 -27.82
C ASP A 1124 45.98 -9.86 -27.97
N GLN A 1125 46.10 -10.63 -26.89
CA GLN A 1125 46.68 -11.97 -26.88
C GLN A 1125 45.68 -12.93 -26.21
N GLY A 1126 44.84 -13.54 -27.05
CA GLY A 1126 44.15 -14.81 -26.82
C GLY A 1126 43.57 -15.07 -25.42
N ARG A 1127 42.26 -14.84 -25.25
CA ARG A 1127 41.50 -15.38 -24.13
C ARG A 1127 41.57 -16.92 -24.13
N GLN A 1128 42.38 -17.49 -23.24
CA GLN A 1128 41.99 -18.72 -22.56
C GLN A 1128 41.32 -18.29 -21.25
N ARG A 1129 40.06 -18.70 -21.05
CA ARG A 1129 39.37 -18.58 -19.76
C ARG A 1129 40.23 -19.31 -18.71
N PHE A 1130 40.90 -18.55 -17.83
CA PHE A 1130 41.57 -19.14 -16.66
C PHE A 1130 41.29 -18.33 -15.38
N GLN A 1131 40.60 -19.03 -14.47
CA GLN A 1131 40.86 -19.11 -13.04
C GLN A 1131 42.16 -18.38 -12.61
N ARG A 1132 42.03 -17.25 -11.92
CA ARG A 1132 43.18 -16.51 -11.40
C ARG A 1132 43.58 -17.08 -10.03
N ILE A 1133 44.63 -17.90 -10.07
CA ILE A 1133 45.55 -18.12 -8.95
C ILE A 1133 46.34 -16.82 -8.78
N TYR A 1134 46.35 -16.26 -7.57
CA TYR A 1134 47.29 -15.19 -7.20
C TYR A 1134 48.67 -15.82 -6.97
N ASP A 1135 49.69 -15.21 -7.59
CA ASP A 1135 51.10 -15.32 -7.25
C ASP A 1135 51.58 -13.90 -6.87
#